data_AF-A0A5E4MHS5-F1
#
_entry.id   AF-A0A5E4MHS5-F1
#
_cell.length_a   1.000
_cell.length_b   1.000
_cell.length_c   1.000
_cell.angle_alpha   90.00
_cell.angle_beta   90.00
_cell.angle_gamma   90.00
#
_symmetry.space_group_name_H-M   'P 1'
#
loop_
_entity.id
_entity.type
_entity.pdbx_description
1 polymer ?
#
loop_
_entity_poly.entity_id
_entity_poly.type
_entity_poly.pdbx_seq_one_letter_code
_entity_poly.pdbx_strand_id
1 'polypeptide(L)'
;MENLMSQSFHTSLKNFIITAKQYSLNHNESSSKAVLCSLQILGQSNQFVFDSKNILIQEFYITLYEMMNTINDDSIMWASINVLQSFIKQGYFDNTKLNNYKFTLILSKLLKDELTLEKKIKILKLLQDLTYGAQLQWQESYLTELIMLLVKWISSEDRDLKSFSLGILMNVCCKNKFAIFTLVKYTDSKHFMRLLLKLQSDDIFIRVQVYKLLLVLEQVSGHIPNVETNYLVDIIFIVLEEGLKHKNVFVLRHVIDFFVDISEHSSWKNSVLNYSNYKSKLINLLKAMEDIKQIEKSHNNCDITFQSVELIFKFIHHVTQFQNESVFEVYPEIIIQILHWTQYLDVFEQTVLILQAIIINVRNNSHIGQNLQCDIYEKLEESLNVLFIFVSDFCITLENATCKSVWNKYAVCFKLLRDMLKLHNLYEKIEEKLSLFSLQSIFNSFILIDLKDLNNLKHIAFVYIEVLCFLSDLVANNPTWMSLFSEVLNQKHVYYVLAFIMYNGSKNMKQKVLELVTKFSQQSILMLSDCLEKIEEQLSSIEVKSIKNTNSLDTEENPLCSFSQEEQLQMYIDKLENMFNSNKIHNINTSNVIKLYQYKINASKQSEVWLKKSIDNASEEITRLNYKIHCLNSESTQINQMLLENHQAIDGLTMENCQLKDKLNDITNQFLAMSNNFKKLTQNYESKSQIVQQQNSTIKNLEGQLKKLQENSNKEKTNLLEQLQNEKNANKMQVSKLEQQLIDSQIIINEKTEEIDSKISFIKNLENCILEKDKDVLDLRKQLQEQHRVREMISQMLAATSSKP
;
A
#
# COMPACT_ATOMS: atom_id res chain seq x y z
N MET A 1 -18.57 6.07 -0.72
CA MET A 1 -19.70 5.35 -0.07
C MET A 1 -19.36 3.90 0.26
N GLU A 2 -18.59 3.17 -0.56
CA GLU A 2 -18.13 1.81 -0.24
C GLU A 2 -17.39 1.70 1.11
N ASN A 3 -16.57 2.69 1.46
CA ASN A 3 -15.89 2.75 2.76
C ASN A 3 -16.82 2.92 3.97
N LEU A 4 -18.00 3.53 3.81
CA LEU A 4 -19.01 3.65 4.87
C LEU A 4 -19.81 2.36 5.02
N MET A 5 -20.06 1.66 3.91
CA MET A 5 -20.77 0.38 3.90
C MET A 5 -19.90 -0.77 4.43
N SER A 6 -18.61 -0.82 4.08
CA SER A 6 -17.67 -1.82 4.62
C SER A 6 -17.50 -1.68 6.14
N GLN A 7 -17.45 -0.45 6.65
CA GLN A 7 -17.35 -0.16 8.08
C GLN A 7 -18.59 -0.62 8.85
N SER A 8 -19.79 -0.50 8.27
CA SER A 8 -21.02 -1.02 8.87
C SER A 8 -21.03 -2.54 8.99
N PHE A 9 -20.59 -3.26 7.95
CA PHE A 9 -20.52 -4.73 7.95
C PHE A 9 -19.47 -5.26 8.95
N HIS A 10 -18.29 -4.65 9.02
CA HIS A 10 -17.27 -5.01 10.01
C HIS A 10 -17.75 -4.80 11.45
N THR A 11 -18.52 -3.74 11.72
CA THR A 11 -19.12 -3.50 13.04
C THR A 11 -20.21 -4.55 13.34
N SER A 12 -21.03 -4.93 12.36
CA SER A 12 -22.03 -6.01 12.54
C SER A 12 -21.39 -7.37 12.83
N LEU A 13 -20.29 -7.72 12.16
CA LEU A 13 -19.51 -8.94 12.44
C LEU A 13 -18.94 -8.93 13.87
N LYS A 14 -18.32 -7.82 14.29
CA LYS A 14 -17.78 -7.68 15.65
C LYS A 14 -18.88 -7.80 16.71
N ASN A 15 -20.02 -7.15 16.48
CA ASN A 15 -21.16 -7.21 17.39
C ASN A 15 -21.71 -8.64 17.51
N PHE A 16 -21.76 -9.39 16.41
CA PHE A 16 -22.11 -10.81 16.45
C PHE A 16 -21.12 -11.63 17.27
N ILE A 17 -19.81 -11.49 17.04
CA ILE A 17 -18.78 -12.26 17.79
C ILE A 17 -18.88 -12.00 19.29
N ILE A 18 -19.07 -10.74 19.69
CA ILE A 18 -19.22 -10.35 21.10
C ILE A 18 -20.50 -10.95 21.70
N THR A 19 -21.64 -10.79 21.02
CA THR A 19 -22.94 -11.28 21.52
C THR A 19 -22.99 -12.81 21.58
N ALA A 20 -22.38 -13.50 20.62
CA ALA A 20 -22.28 -14.96 20.58
C ALA A 20 -21.42 -15.49 21.74
N LYS A 21 -20.25 -14.89 22.00
CA LYS A 21 -19.41 -15.23 23.16
C LYS A 21 -20.13 -14.98 24.49
N GLN A 22 -20.87 -13.88 24.60
CA GLN A 22 -21.68 -13.57 25.78
C GLN A 22 -22.82 -14.58 25.99
N TYR A 23 -23.45 -15.04 24.91
CA TYR A 23 -24.49 -16.07 24.98
C TYR A 23 -23.92 -17.43 25.42
N SER A 24 -22.74 -17.81 24.90
CA SER A 24 -22.03 -19.04 25.30
C SER A 24 -21.70 -19.08 26.80
N LEU A 25 -21.49 -17.92 27.43
CA LEU A 25 -21.18 -17.82 28.86
C LEU A 25 -22.42 -17.76 29.76
N ASN A 26 -23.47 -17.04 29.34
CA ASN A 26 -24.56 -16.65 30.25
C ASN A 26 -25.90 -17.34 29.96
N HIS A 27 -26.12 -17.88 28.76
CA HIS A 27 -27.38 -18.54 28.33
C HIS A 27 -28.70 -17.81 28.70
N ASN A 28 -28.68 -16.48 28.76
CA ASN A 28 -29.85 -15.67 29.13
C ASN A 28 -30.75 -15.36 27.94
N GLU A 29 -32.06 -15.16 28.18
CA GLU A 29 -33.03 -14.81 27.13
C GLU A 29 -32.70 -13.47 26.44
N SER A 30 -32.15 -12.51 27.18
CA SER A 30 -31.67 -11.23 26.64
C SER A 30 -30.48 -11.43 25.68
N SER A 31 -29.54 -12.32 26.04
CA SER A 31 -28.42 -12.69 25.16
C SER A 31 -28.88 -13.49 23.94
N SER A 32 -29.89 -14.36 24.05
CA SER A 32 -30.49 -15.07 22.90
C SER A 32 -31.09 -14.07 21.91
N LYS A 33 -31.89 -13.10 22.39
CA LYS A 33 -32.47 -12.05 21.54
C LYS A 33 -31.40 -11.16 20.89
N ALA A 34 -30.32 -10.85 21.60
CA ALA A 34 -29.21 -10.07 21.06
C ALA A 34 -28.48 -10.81 19.93
N VAL A 35 -28.20 -12.11 20.10
CA VAL A 35 -27.59 -12.96 19.06
C VAL A 35 -28.54 -13.13 17.87
N LEU A 36 -29.83 -13.34 18.12
CA LEU A 36 -30.82 -13.50 17.06
C LEU A 36 -30.97 -12.22 16.24
N CYS A 37 -30.95 -11.05 16.89
CA CYS A 37 -30.95 -9.75 16.21
C CYS A 37 -29.68 -9.54 15.38
N SER A 38 -28.50 -9.86 15.92
CA SER A 38 -27.24 -9.71 15.19
C SER A 38 -27.15 -10.66 13.97
N LEU A 39 -27.63 -11.90 14.11
CA LEU A 39 -27.77 -12.83 13.00
C LEU A 39 -28.78 -12.35 11.94
N GLN A 40 -29.93 -11.80 12.35
CA GLN A 40 -30.91 -11.29 11.40
C GLN A 40 -30.39 -10.11 10.59
N ILE A 41 -29.66 -9.19 11.23
CA ILE A 41 -29.02 -8.05 10.57
C ILE A 41 -27.99 -8.55 9.55
N LEU A 42 -27.15 -9.51 9.93
CA LEU A 42 -26.18 -10.13 9.02
C LEU A 42 -26.86 -10.92 7.88
N GLY A 43 -28.01 -11.54 8.14
CA GLY A 43 -28.77 -12.26 7.13
C GLY A 43 -29.41 -11.37 6.07
N GLN A 44 -29.60 -10.08 6.36
CA GLN A 44 -30.22 -9.09 5.49
C GLN A 44 -29.22 -8.22 4.71
N SER A 45 -27.93 -8.25 5.07
CA SER A 45 -26.90 -7.50 4.35
C SER A 45 -26.65 -8.05 2.94
N ASN A 46 -26.74 -7.17 1.94
CA ASN A 46 -26.68 -7.52 0.52
C ASN A 46 -25.29 -7.41 -0.12
N GLN A 47 -24.29 -6.87 0.58
CA GLN A 47 -22.91 -6.75 0.08
C GLN A 47 -21.91 -7.04 1.19
N PHE A 48 -21.13 -8.10 1.04
CA PHE A 48 -20.04 -8.45 1.91
C PHE A 48 -18.71 -8.23 1.20
N VAL A 49 -17.92 -7.26 1.67
CA VAL A 49 -16.55 -7.09 1.18
C VAL A 49 -15.66 -8.08 1.91
N PHE A 50 -15.34 -9.19 1.24
CA PHE A 50 -14.50 -10.25 1.78
C PHE A 50 -13.04 -10.03 1.41
N ASP A 51 -12.23 -9.54 2.35
CA ASP A 51 -10.79 -9.78 2.29
C ASP A 51 -10.48 -11.08 3.03
N SER A 52 -10.02 -12.08 2.30
CA SER A 52 -9.66 -13.40 2.81
C SER A 52 -8.54 -13.40 3.88
N LYS A 53 -7.87 -12.25 4.07
CA LYS A 53 -6.87 -12.03 5.14
C LYS A 53 -7.46 -11.46 6.43
N ASN A 54 -8.75 -11.11 6.45
CA ASN A 54 -9.34 -10.47 7.62
C ASN A 54 -9.64 -11.49 8.74
N ILE A 55 -8.89 -11.39 9.83
CA ILE A 55 -8.99 -12.23 11.04
C ILE A 55 -10.43 -12.28 11.57
N LEU A 56 -11.17 -11.18 11.47
CA LEU A 56 -12.56 -11.08 11.92
C LEU A 56 -13.49 -12.07 11.21
N ILE A 57 -13.20 -12.38 9.94
CA ILE A 57 -14.01 -13.28 9.14
C ILE A 57 -13.74 -14.73 9.54
N GLN A 58 -12.49 -15.07 9.84
CA GLN A 58 -12.13 -16.39 10.35
C GLN A 58 -12.74 -16.65 11.74
N GLU A 59 -12.65 -15.65 12.63
CA GLU A 59 -13.24 -15.70 13.96
C GLU A 59 -14.78 -15.77 13.91
N PHE A 60 -15.40 -15.09 12.95
CA PHE A 60 -16.84 -15.18 12.69
C PHE A 60 -17.27 -16.63 12.36
N TYR A 61 -16.60 -17.30 11.42
CA TYR A 61 -16.95 -18.67 11.02
C TYR A 61 -16.75 -19.69 12.14
N ILE A 62 -15.67 -19.54 12.91
CA ILE A 62 -15.40 -20.35 14.11
C ILE A 62 -16.56 -20.20 15.11
N THR A 63 -16.92 -18.94 15.42
CA THR A 63 -17.99 -18.62 16.38
C THR A 63 -19.36 -19.13 15.90
N LEU A 64 -19.65 -18.99 14.60
CA LEU A 64 -20.88 -19.50 14.00
C LEU A 64 -20.96 -21.03 14.06
N TYR A 65 -19.86 -21.72 13.76
CA TYR A 65 -19.77 -23.18 13.86
C TYR A 65 -20.02 -23.66 15.30
N GLU A 66 -19.35 -23.07 16.28
CA GLU A 66 -19.56 -23.40 17.70
C GLU A 66 -21.03 -23.25 18.10
N MET A 67 -21.65 -22.14 17.72
CA MET A 67 -23.05 -21.89 18.02
C MET A 67 -23.97 -22.94 17.40
N MET A 68 -23.79 -23.25 16.11
CA MET A 68 -24.60 -24.25 15.43
C MET A 68 -24.39 -25.67 15.98
N ASN A 69 -23.22 -25.98 16.54
CA ASN A 69 -22.91 -27.31 17.07
C ASN A 69 -23.29 -27.50 18.54
N THR A 70 -23.34 -26.42 19.34
CA THR A 70 -23.55 -26.48 20.80
C THR A 70 -24.95 -26.06 21.25
N ILE A 71 -25.64 -25.20 20.49
CA ILE A 71 -26.90 -24.59 20.91
C ILE A 71 -28.09 -25.33 20.31
N ASN A 72 -28.94 -25.91 21.16
CA ASN A 72 -30.17 -26.62 20.77
C ASN A 72 -31.38 -25.67 20.52
N ASP A 73 -31.15 -24.39 20.27
CA ASP A 73 -32.21 -23.41 20.00
C ASP A 73 -32.50 -23.35 18.50
N ASP A 74 -33.67 -23.86 18.12
CA ASP A 74 -34.14 -23.87 16.73
C ASP A 74 -34.13 -22.47 16.10
N SER A 75 -34.43 -21.42 16.86
CA SER A 75 -34.52 -20.05 16.33
C SER A 75 -33.16 -19.50 15.91
N ILE A 76 -32.14 -19.71 16.74
CA ILE A 76 -30.74 -19.34 16.47
C ILE A 76 -30.19 -20.21 15.33
N MET A 77 -30.54 -21.49 15.29
CA MET A 77 -30.11 -22.40 14.23
C MET A 77 -30.63 -21.95 12.86
N TRP A 78 -31.92 -21.62 12.74
CA TRP A 78 -32.51 -21.13 11.49
C TRP A 78 -32.01 -19.73 11.09
N ALA A 79 -31.73 -18.85 12.06
CA ALA A 79 -31.09 -17.57 11.80
C ALA A 79 -29.66 -17.74 11.27
N SER A 80 -28.90 -18.69 11.83
CA SER A 80 -27.54 -19.04 11.37
C SER A 80 -27.55 -19.62 9.95
N ILE A 81 -28.53 -20.47 9.64
CA ILE A 81 -28.77 -21.00 8.28
C ILE A 81 -29.07 -19.86 7.29
N ASN A 82 -29.86 -18.85 7.68
CA ASN A 82 -30.14 -17.68 6.82
C ASN A 82 -28.87 -16.90 6.51
N VAL A 83 -28.05 -16.68 7.54
CA VAL A 83 -26.78 -15.98 7.42
C VAL A 83 -25.84 -16.72 6.47
N LEU A 84 -25.69 -18.04 6.65
CA LEU A 84 -24.91 -18.88 5.72
C LEU A 84 -25.46 -18.80 4.28
N GLN A 85 -26.77 -18.77 4.11
CA GLN A 85 -27.39 -18.67 2.78
C GLN A 85 -27.14 -17.32 2.12
N SER A 86 -27.27 -16.23 2.86
CA SER A 86 -26.98 -14.89 2.36
C SER A 86 -25.49 -14.73 2.03
N PHE A 87 -24.61 -15.37 2.79
CA PHE A 87 -23.21 -15.47 2.44
C PHE A 87 -23.04 -16.23 1.13
N ILE A 88 -23.40 -17.50 1.06
CA ILE A 88 -23.17 -18.36 -0.12
C ILE A 88 -23.73 -17.75 -1.42
N LYS A 89 -24.89 -17.08 -1.37
CA LYS A 89 -25.51 -16.40 -2.53
C LYS A 89 -24.64 -15.34 -3.20
N GLN A 90 -23.67 -14.75 -2.50
CA GLN A 90 -22.80 -13.72 -3.06
C GLN A 90 -21.62 -14.28 -3.87
N GLY A 91 -21.39 -15.60 -3.86
CA GLY A 91 -20.50 -16.29 -4.80
C GLY A 91 -18.98 -16.00 -4.67
N TYR A 92 -18.56 -15.12 -3.75
CA TYR A 92 -17.14 -14.80 -3.47
C TYR A 92 -16.38 -15.85 -2.65
N PHE A 93 -16.89 -17.08 -2.56
CA PHE A 93 -16.31 -18.10 -1.68
C PHE A 93 -15.42 -19.06 -2.44
N ASP A 94 -14.18 -19.15 -2.00
CA ASP A 94 -13.33 -20.29 -2.29
C ASP A 94 -13.92 -21.49 -1.53
N ASN A 95 -14.71 -22.32 -2.20
CA ASN A 95 -15.42 -23.48 -1.64
C ASN A 95 -14.52 -24.39 -0.78
N THR A 96 -13.21 -24.35 -1.03
CA THR A 96 -12.19 -25.05 -0.24
C THR A 96 -12.11 -24.57 1.21
N LYS A 97 -12.37 -23.29 1.50
CA LYS A 97 -12.25 -22.71 2.85
C LYS A 97 -13.48 -22.96 3.72
N LEU A 98 -14.69 -22.93 3.16
CA LEU A 98 -15.94 -23.23 3.89
C LEU A 98 -16.04 -24.73 4.26
N ASN A 99 -15.52 -25.59 3.39
CA ASN A 99 -15.41 -27.02 3.66
C ASN A 99 -14.48 -27.34 4.86
N ASN A 100 -13.48 -26.49 5.13
CA ASN A 100 -12.61 -26.66 6.30
C ASN A 100 -13.37 -26.50 7.64
N TYR A 101 -14.43 -25.69 7.66
CA TYR A 101 -15.24 -25.44 8.86
C TYR A 101 -16.34 -26.48 9.10
N LYS A 102 -16.40 -27.56 8.31
CA LYS A 102 -17.29 -28.71 8.52
C LYS A 102 -18.79 -28.39 8.65
N PHE A 103 -19.28 -27.29 8.07
CA PHE A 103 -20.71 -26.96 8.04
C PHE A 103 -21.55 -28.05 7.36
N THR A 104 -20.98 -28.79 6.41
CA THR A 104 -21.61 -29.96 5.74
C THR A 104 -22.03 -31.03 6.75
N LEU A 105 -21.23 -31.28 7.79
CA LEU A 105 -21.55 -32.23 8.87
C LEU A 105 -22.79 -31.79 9.64
N ILE A 106 -22.82 -30.51 10.06
CA ILE A 106 -23.93 -29.95 10.85
C ILE A 106 -25.23 -29.97 10.04
N LEU A 107 -25.18 -29.48 8.79
CA LEU A 107 -26.34 -29.44 7.91
C LEU A 107 -26.86 -30.85 7.58
N SER A 108 -25.97 -31.83 7.43
CA SER A 108 -26.36 -33.23 7.22
C SER A 108 -27.05 -33.84 8.44
N LYS A 109 -26.58 -33.55 9.67
CA LYS A 109 -27.23 -33.98 10.91
C LYS A 109 -28.61 -33.34 11.13
N LEU A 110 -28.79 -32.11 10.65
CA LEU A 110 -30.07 -31.41 10.69
C LEU A 110 -31.10 -32.00 9.73
N LEU A 111 -30.68 -32.60 8.60
CA LEU A 111 -31.59 -33.22 7.66
C LEU A 111 -32.26 -34.45 8.28
N LYS A 112 -33.54 -34.30 8.61
CA LYS A 112 -34.41 -35.38 9.10
C LYS A 112 -35.68 -35.45 8.27
N ASP A 113 -36.26 -36.65 8.19
CA ASP A 113 -37.51 -36.89 7.45
C ASP A 113 -38.70 -36.08 8.01
N GLU A 114 -38.68 -35.71 9.28
CA GLU A 114 -39.74 -34.98 9.97
C GLU A 114 -39.80 -33.47 9.63
N LEU A 115 -38.77 -32.93 8.97
CA LEU A 115 -38.75 -31.51 8.58
C LEU A 115 -39.80 -31.19 7.52
N THR A 116 -40.32 -29.95 7.55
CA THR A 116 -41.18 -29.42 6.49
C THR A 116 -40.42 -29.35 5.16
N LEU A 117 -41.16 -29.46 4.04
CA LEU A 117 -40.58 -29.46 2.70
C LEU A 117 -39.71 -28.21 2.43
N GLU A 118 -40.19 -27.03 2.84
CA GLU A 118 -39.45 -25.77 2.69
C GLU A 118 -38.11 -25.78 3.43
N LYS A 119 -38.10 -26.32 4.66
CA LYS A 119 -36.90 -26.45 5.49
C LYS A 119 -35.91 -27.44 4.87
N LYS A 120 -36.40 -28.56 4.32
CA LYS A 120 -35.59 -29.53 3.57
C LYS A 120 -34.94 -28.87 2.34
N ILE A 121 -35.73 -28.25 1.48
CA ILE A 121 -35.23 -27.58 0.26
C ILE A 121 -34.18 -26.52 0.61
N LYS A 122 -34.38 -25.75 1.68
CA LYS A 122 -33.44 -24.71 2.11
C LYS A 122 -32.09 -25.27 2.53
N ILE A 123 -32.08 -26.34 3.33
CA ILE A 123 -30.84 -27.02 3.74
C ILE A 123 -30.17 -27.67 2.52
N LEU A 124 -30.95 -28.29 1.64
CA LEU A 124 -30.41 -28.93 0.44
C LEU A 124 -29.76 -27.91 -0.52
N LYS A 125 -30.34 -26.71 -0.70
CA LYS A 125 -29.70 -25.63 -1.46
C LYS A 125 -28.31 -25.28 -0.92
N LEU A 126 -28.18 -25.16 0.41
CA LEU A 126 -26.89 -24.87 1.06
C LEU A 126 -25.90 -26.02 0.89
N LEU A 127 -26.33 -27.25 1.13
CA LEU A 127 -25.49 -28.44 0.97
C LEU A 127 -25.03 -28.60 -0.48
N GLN A 128 -25.88 -28.26 -1.44
CA GLN A 128 -25.56 -28.32 -2.86
C GLN A 128 -24.37 -27.40 -3.19
N ASP A 129 -24.35 -26.16 -2.67
CA ASP A 129 -23.24 -25.24 -2.88
C ASP A 129 -21.96 -25.64 -2.10
N LEU A 130 -22.11 -26.14 -0.87
CA LEU A 130 -20.98 -26.54 -0.02
C LEU A 130 -20.26 -27.80 -0.49
N THR A 131 -21.03 -28.80 -0.94
CA THR A 131 -20.48 -30.07 -1.42
C THR A 131 -19.82 -29.97 -2.79
N TYR A 132 -20.06 -28.89 -3.53
CA TYR A 132 -19.45 -28.68 -4.83
C TYR A 132 -17.93 -28.52 -4.74
N GLY A 133 -17.19 -29.41 -5.42
CA GLY A 133 -15.73 -29.43 -5.44
C GLY A 133 -15.08 -29.94 -4.14
N ALA A 134 -15.87 -30.45 -3.18
CA ALA A 134 -15.35 -31.01 -1.95
C ALA A 134 -14.65 -32.35 -2.21
N GLN A 135 -13.38 -32.47 -1.82
CA GLN A 135 -12.64 -33.73 -1.87
C GLN A 135 -12.60 -34.35 -0.48
N LEU A 136 -13.31 -35.46 -0.29
CA LEU A 136 -13.23 -36.22 0.96
C LEU A 136 -11.94 -37.03 0.99
N GLN A 137 -11.10 -36.77 1.99
CA GLN A 137 -9.85 -37.49 2.21
C GLN A 137 -10.07 -38.86 2.88
N TRP A 138 -11.18 -39.03 3.60
CA TRP A 138 -11.59 -40.27 4.26
C TRP A 138 -13.12 -40.40 4.27
N GLN A 139 -13.63 -41.56 4.69
CA GLN A 139 -15.07 -41.77 4.87
C GLN A 139 -15.55 -41.04 6.13
N GLU A 140 -16.35 -39.98 5.95
CA GLU A 140 -16.93 -39.22 7.07
C GLU A 140 -18.19 -39.90 7.61
N SER A 141 -18.42 -39.78 8.93
CA SER A 141 -19.51 -40.46 9.65
C SER A 141 -20.91 -40.16 9.11
N TYR A 142 -21.19 -38.90 8.78
CA TYR A 142 -22.50 -38.46 8.28
C TYR A 142 -22.82 -38.93 6.86
N LEU A 143 -21.80 -39.38 6.10
CA LEU A 143 -21.93 -39.68 4.68
C LEU A 143 -22.93 -40.81 4.42
N THR A 144 -22.95 -41.82 5.29
CA THR A 144 -23.83 -42.98 5.14
C THR A 144 -25.30 -42.57 5.27
N GLU A 145 -25.64 -41.82 6.32
CA GLU A 145 -27.02 -41.38 6.57
C GLU A 145 -27.49 -40.39 5.50
N LEU A 146 -26.61 -39.46 5.10
CA LEU A 146 -26.88 -38.51 4.04
C LEU A 146 -27.19 -39.22 2.71
N ILE A 147 -26.36 -40.16 2.27
CA ILE A 147 -26.58 -40.88 1.00
C ILE A 147 -27.90 -41.65 1.03
N MET A 148 -28.24 -42.33 2.13
CA MET A 148 -29.51 -43.04 2.24
C MET A 148 -30.72 -42.09 2.13
N LEU A 149 -30.67 -40.94 2.80
CA LEU A 149 -31.73 -39.92 2.73
C LEU A 149 -31.86 -39.33 1.31
N LEU A 150 -30.74 -38.99 0.68
CA LEU A 150 -30.74 -38.43 -0.69
C LEU A 150 -31.33 -39.43 -1.69
N VAL A 151 -30.93 -40.71 -1.63
CA VAL A 151 -31.46 -41.76 -2.52
C VAL A 151 -32.96 -41.96 -2.33
N LYS A 152 -33.43 -41.91 -1.07
CA LYS A 152 -34.86 -41.94 -0.76
C LYS A 152 -35.59 -40.74 -1.37
N TRP A 153 -35.07 -39.53 -1.22
CA TRP A 153 -35.71 -38.30 -1.69
C TRP A 153 -35.63 -38.09 -3.20
N ILE A 154 -34.67 -38.71 -3.90
CA ILE A 154 -34.64 -38.77 -5.37
C ILE A 154 -35.88 -39.49 -5.94
N SER A 155 -36.47 -40.39 -5.16
CA SER A 155 -37.71 -41.09 -5.53
C SER A 155 -38.99 -40.30 -5.21
N SER A 156 -38.87 -39.07 -4.70
CA SER A 156 -40.00 -38.18 -4.40
C SER A 156 -40.73 -37.69 -5.65
N GLU A 157 -42.01 -37.36 -5.50
CA GLU A 157 -42.80 -36.67 -6.55
C GLU A 157 -42.44 -35.18 -6.68
N ASP A 158 -41.96 -34.56 -5.60
CA ASP A 158 -41.59 -33.14 -5.59
C ASP A 158 -40.32 -32.88 -6.43
N ARG A 159 -40.44 -31.97 -7.41
CA ARG A 159 -39.38 -31.68 -8.40
C ARG A 159 -38.14 -31.06 -7.76
N ASP A 160 -38.32 -30.10 -6.85
CA ASP A 160 -37.21 -29.38 -6.22
C ASP A 160 -36.45 -30.30 -5.27
N LEU A 161 -37.17 -31.04 -4.43
CA LEU A 161 -36.58 -32.01 -3.51
C LEU A 161 -35.77 -33.06 -4.27
N LYS A 162 -36.32 -33.58 -5.38
CA LYS A 162 -35.63 -34.53 -6.25
C LYS A 162 -34.36 -33.92 -6.87
N SER A 163 -34.47 -32.74 -7.48
CA SER A 163 -33.36 -32.06 -8.17
C SER A 163 -32.21 -31.72 -7.23
N PHE A 164 -32.48 -31.12 -6.06
CA PHE A 164 -31.43 -30.80 -5.10
C PHE A 164 -30.79 -32.06 -4.51
N SER A 165 -31.60 -33.09 -4.22
CA SER A 165 -31.07 -34.35 -3.68
C SER A 165 -30.13 -35.05 -4.67
N LEU A 166 -30.51 -35.07 -5.95
CA LEU A 166 -29.67 -35.62 -7.03
C LEU A 166 -28.38 -34.81 -7.21
N GLY A 167 -28.46 -33.48 -7.21
CA GLY A 167 -27.30 -32.61 -7.32
C GLY A 167 -26.28 -32.80 -6.19
N ILE A 168 -26.73 -32.89 -4.94
CA ILE A 168 -25.84 -33.16 -3.79
C ILE A 168 -25.23 -34.55 -3.89
N LEU A 169 -26.01 -35.58 -4.25
CA LEU A 169 -25.49 -36.94 -4.39
C LEU A 169 -24.39 -36.99 -5.46
N MET A 170 -24.60 -36.32 -6.59
CA MET A 170 -23.59 -36.20 -7.65
C MET A 170 -22.35 -35.46 -7.16
N ASN A 171 -22.47 -34.36 -6.42
CA ASN A 171 -21.33 -33.63 -5.86
C ASN A 171 -20.48 -34.52 -4.94
N VAL A 172 -21.17 -35.20 -4.02
CA VAL A 172 -20.54 -36.06 -3.01
C VAL A 172 -19.84 -37.25 -3.65
N CYS A 173 -20.39 -37.82 -4.72
CA CYS A 173 -19.79 -38.94 -5.46
C CYS A 173 -18.70 -38.52 -6.47
N CYS A 174 -18.73 -37.29 -6.99
CA CYS A 174 -17.80 -36.82 -8.01
C CYS A 174 -16.35 -36.87 -7.51
N LYS A 175 -15.49 -37.59 -8.23
CA LYS A 175 -14.06 -37.79 -7.88
C LYS A 175 -13.82 -38.34 -6.46
N ASN A 176 -14.82 -39.00 -5.86
CA ASN A 176 -14.79 -39.46 -4.48
C ASN A 176 -15.10 -40.96 -4.35
N LYS A 177 -14.04 -41.76 -4.23
CA LYS A 177 -14.14 -43.23 -4.17
C LYS A 177 -14.88 -43.72 -2.93
N PHE A 178 -14.73 -43.05 -1.79
CA PHE A 178 -15.37 -43.44 -0.53
C PHE A 178 -16.89 -43.28 -0.57
N ALA A 179 -17.36 -42.17 -1.16
CA ALA A 179 -18.78 -41.93 -1.37
C ALA A 179 -19.40 -42.93 -2.35
N ILE A 180 -18.72 -43.23 -3.46
CA ILE A 180 -19.18 -44.25 -4.43
C ILE A 180 -19.29 -45.61 -3.75
N PHE A 181 -18.27 -46.01 -2.98
CA PHE A 181 -18.31 -47.27 -2.23
C PHE A 181 -19.49 -47.32 -1.24
N THR A 182 -19.73 -46.23 -0.52
CA THR A 182 -20.86 -46.13 0.42
C THR A 182 -22.20 -46.24 -0.30
N LEU A 183 -22.37 -45.55 -1.43
CA LEU A 183 -23.57 -45.65 -2.26
C LEU A 183 -23.84 -47.09 -2.70
N VAL A 184 -22.84 -47.77 -3.26
CA VAL A 184 -23.00 -49.15 -3.76
C VAL A 184 -23.24 -50.15 -2.62
N LYS A 185 -22.66 -49.92 -1.45
CA LYS A 185 -22.85 -50.79 -0.28
C LYS A 185 -24.27 -50.72 0.28
N TYR A 186 -24.87 -49.54 0.32
CA TYR A 186 -26.15 -49.29 0.98
C TYR A 186 -27.34 -49.13 0.02
N THR A 187 -27.12 -49.22 -1.28
CA THR A 187 -28.20 -49.19 -2.28
C THR A 187 -28.13 -50.39 -3.22
N ASP A 188 -29.29 -50.89 -3.65
CA ASP A 188 -29.33 -51.87 -4.75
C ASP A 188 -28.94 -51.17 -6.05
N SER A 189 -27.73 -51.44 -6.52
CA SER A 189 -27.16 -50.84 -7.73
C SER A 189 -28.07 -51.02 -8.95
N LYS A 190 -28.76 -52.16 -9.10
CA LYS A 190 -29.66 -52.38 -10.24
C LYS A 190 -30.94 -51.55 -10.10
N HIS A 191 -31.51 -51.49 -8.91
CA HIS A 191 -32.69 -50.68 -8.66
C HIS A 191 -32.39 -49.19 -8.83
N PHE A 192 -31.26 -48.73 -8.28
CA PHE A 192 -30.83 -47.35 -8.35
C PHE A 192 -30.50 -46.93 -9.78
N MET A 193 -29.83 -47.76 -10.57
CA MET A 193 -29.61 -47.48 -11.99
C MET A 193 -30.92 -47.38 -12.77
N ARG A 194 -31.90 -48.27 -12.51
CA ARG A 194 -33.24 -48.16 -13.12
C ARG A 194 -33.96 -46.88 -12.72
N LEU A 195 -33.81 -46.43 -11.48
CA LEU A 195 -34.35 -45.16 -11.01
C LEU A 195 -33.74 -44.00 -11.81
N LEU A 196 -32.40 -43.95 -11.93
CA LEU A 196 -31.71 -42.92 -12.71
C LEU A 196 -32.14 -42.90 -14.19
N LEU A 197 -32.30 -44.07 -14.81
CA LEU A 197 -32.77 -44.15 -16.20
C LEU A 197 -34.18 -43.60 -16.39
N LYS A 198 -35.10 -43.81 -15.43
CA LYS A 198 -36.45 -43.22 -15.47
C LYS A 198 -36.41 -41.69 -15.38
N LEU A 199 -35.53 -41.17 -14.54
CA LEU A 199 -35.40 -39.73 -14.31
C LEU A 199 -34.84 -38.95 -15.52
N GLN A 200 -34.29 -39.64 -16.52
CA GLN A 200 -33.81 -38.99 -17.76
C GLN A 200 -34.94 -38.26 -18.50
N SER A 201 -36.18 -38.75 -18.40
CA SER A 201 -37.34 -38.19 -19.09
C SER A 201 -37.99 -36.98 -18.40
N ASP A 202 -37.52 -36.61 -17.21
CA ASP A 202 -38.08 -35.52 -16.42
C ASP A 202 -37.60 -34.15 -16.96
N ASP A 203 -37.09 -33.30 -16.07
CA ASP A 203 -36.62 -31.95 -16.35
C ASP A 203 -35.22 -31.95 -16.99
N ILE A 204 -34.93 -30.91 -17.79
CA ILE A 204 -33.66 -30.79 -18.52
C ILE A 204 -32.46 -30.69 -17.56
N PHE A 205 -32.61 -30.01 -16.42
CA PHE A 205 -31.55 -29.89 -15.40
C PHE A 205 -31.30 -31.23 -14.69
N ILE A 206 -32.38 -31.94 -14.34
CA ILE A 206 -32.30 -33.29 -13.74
C ILE A 206 -31.59 -34.24 -14.70
N ARG A 207 -31.92 -34.17 -15.99
CA ARG A 207 -31.32 -35.01 -17.03
C ARG A 207 -29.81 -34.87 -17.10
N VAL A 208 -29.27 -33.64 -17.08
CA VAL A 208 -27.82 -33.41 -17.07
C VAL A 208 -27.18 -33.99 -15.80
N GLN A 209 -27.78 -33.78 -14.63
CA GLN A 209 -27.28 -34.35 -13.37
C GLN A 209 -27.29 -35.88 -13.38
N VAL A 210 -28.31 -36.50 -13.96
CA VAL A 210 -28.40 -37.96 -14.14
C VAL A 210 -27.24 -38.44 -15.02
N TYR A 211 -27.01 -37.85 -16.18
CA TYR A 211 -25.91 -38.28 -17.05
C TYR A 211 -24.54 -38.06 -16.43
N LYS A 212 -24.34 -36.95 -15.71
CA LYS A 212 -23.10 -36.72 -14.95
C LYS A 212 -22.89 -37.79 -13.87
N LEU A 213 -23.94 -38.14 -13.12
CA LEU A 213 -23.85 -39.21 -12.12
C LEU A 213 -23.61 -40.59 -12.76
N LEU A 214 -24.23 -40.87 -13.91
CA LEU A 214 -23.98 -42.11 -14.65
C LEU A 214 -22.53 -42.21 -15.12
N LEU A 215 -21.92 -41.11 -15.55
CA LEU A 215 -20.49 -41.04 -15.90
C LEU A 215 -19.61 -41.32 -14.67
N VAL A 216 -19.93 -40.71 -13.51
CA VAL A 216 -19.22 -40.99 -12.25
C VAL A 216 -19.34 -42.46 -11.84
N LEU A 217 -20.48 -43.09 -12.11
CA LEU A 217 -20.75 -44.50 -11.79
C LEU A 217 -20.35 -45.48 -12.90
N GLU A 218 -19.69 -45.05 -13.97
CA GLU A 218 -19.33 -45.92 -15.10
C GLU A 218 -18.50 -47.13 -14.64
N GLN A 219 -17.51 -46.91 -13.77
CA GLN A 219 -16.65 -47.98 -13.25
C GLN A 219 -17.40 -49.04 -12.43
N VAL A 220 -18.57 -48.67 -11.89
CA VAL A 220 -19.43 -49.57 -11.08
C VAL A 220 -20.52 -50.22 -11.94
N SER A 221 -21.07 -49.47 -12.89
CA SER A 221 -22.18 -49.90 -13.74
C SER A 221 -21.74 -50.68 -14.99
N GLY A 222 -20.47 -50.55 -15.39
CA GLY A 222 -19.83 -51.27 -16.49
C GLY A 222 -20.20 -50.77 -17.89
N HIS A 223 -21.25 -49.95 -18.04
CA HIS A 223 -21.63 -49.35 -19.32
C HIS A 223 -22.55 -48.13 -19.10
N ILE A 224 -22.22 -46.98 -19.69
CA ILE A 224 -23.13 -45.82 -19.79
C ILE A 224 -24.09 -46.08 -20.96
N PRO A 225 -25.42 -45.92 -20.84
CA PRO A 225 -26.34 -46.16 -21.96
C PRO A 225 -25.86 -45.54 -23.27
N ASN A 226 -26.06 -46.22 -24.41
CA ASN A 226 -25.76 -45.67 -25.73
C ASN A 226 -26.68 -44.47 -25.99
N VAL A 227 -26.27 -43.30 -25.52
CA VAL A 227 -26.92 -42.02 -25.75
C VAL A 227 -26.31 -41.41 -27.00
N GLU A 228 -27.16 -40.86 -27.87
CA GLU A 228 -26.68 -40.04 -28.97
C GLU A 228 -25.94 -38.81 -28.42
N THR A 229 -24.61 -38.82 -28.50
CA THR A 229 -23.76 -37.75 -27.94
C THR A 229 -24.15 -36.38 -28.49
N ASN A 230 -24.57 -36.30 -29.75
CA ASN A 230 -25.04 -35.05 -30.36
C ASN A 230 -26.28 -34.48 -29.65
N TYR A 231 -27.24 -35.34 -29.31
CA TYR A 231 -28.44 -34.95 -28.56
C TYR A 231 -28.08 -34.46 -27.15
N LEU A 232 -27.07 -35.09 -26.52
CA LEU A 232 -26.59 -34.67 -25.21
C LEU A 232 -25.89 -33.30 -25.27
N VAL A 233 -25.11 -33.02 -26.32
CA VAL A 233 -24.53 -31.69 -26.57
C VAL A 233 -25.64 -30.66 -26.82
N ASP A 234 -26.68 -31.01 -27.57
CA ASP A 234 -27.87 -30.16 -27.76
C ASP A 234 -28.55 -29.78 -26.44
N ILE A 235 -28.73 -30.75 -25.55
CA ILE A 235 -29.28 -30.53 -24.20
C ILE A 235 -28.38 -29.58 -23.40
N ILE A 236 -27.06 -29.77 -23.45
CA ILE A 236 -26.10 -28.90 -22.74
C ILE A 236 -26.28 -27.44 -23.16
N PHE A 237 -26.37 -27.16 -24.47
CA PHE A 237 -26.62 -25.79 -24.94
C PHE A 237 -27.95 -25.21 -24.44
N ILE A 238 -29.03 -26.00 -24.46
CA ILE A 238 -30.34 -25.55 -23.93
C ILE A 238 -30.23 -25.22 -22.43
N VAL A 239 -29.53 -26.06 -21.67
CA VAL A 239 -29.34 -25.84 -20.23
C VAL A 239 -28.46 -24.62 -19.94
N LEU A 240 -27.45 -24.35 -20.76
CA LEU A 240 -26.63 -23.14 -20.65
C LEU A 240 -27.47 -21.89 -20.91
N GLU A 241 -28.30 -21.88 -21.95
CA GLU A 241 -29.20 -20.75 -22.26
C GLU A 241 -30.21 -20.51 -21.13
N GLU A 242 -30.88 -21.57 -20.65
CA GLU A 242 -31.87 -21.46 -19.57
C GLU A 242 -31.21 -21.11 -18.22
N GLY A 243 -30.05 -21.70 -17.92
CA GLY A 243 -29.27 -21.37 -16.71
C GLY A 243 -28.82 -19.92 -16.68
N LEU A 244 -28.44 -19.38 -17.85
CA LEU A 244 -28.05 -17.98 -18.02
C LEU A 244 -29.25 -17.04 -17.83
N LYS A 245 -30.41 -17.33 -18.45
CA LYS A 245 -31.65 -16.55 -18.27
C LYS A 245 -32.11 -16.50 -16.81
N HIS A 246 -32.03 -17.62 -16.11
CA HIS A 246 -32.43 -17.73 -14.70
C HIS A 246 -31.34 -17.30 -13.70
N LYS A 247 -30.16 -16.87 -14.17
CA LYS A 247 -28.99 -16.50 -13.35
C LYS A 247 -28.58 -17.62 -12.36
N ASN A 248 -28.71 -18.88 -12.79
CA ASN A 248 -28.42 -20.04 -11.96
C ASN A 248 -26.95 -20.49 -12.12
N VAL A 249 -26.07 -19.84 -11.37
CA VAL A 249 -24.61 -20.08 -11.37
C VAL A 249 -24.29 -21.56 -11.08
N PHE A 250 -25.01 -22.20 -10.16
CA PHE A 250 -24.79 -23.60 -9.80
C PHE A 250 -24.99 -24.52 -11.00
N VAL A 251 -26.14 -24.40 -11.68
CA VAL A 251 -26.46 -25.20 -12.86
C VAL A 251 -25.43 -24.98 -13.97
N LEU A 252 -25.09 -23.71 -14.26
CA LEU A 252 -24.10 -23.38 -15.28
C LEU A 252 -22.77 -24.07 -14.98
N ARG A 253 -22.28 -23.96 -13.75
CA ARG A 253 -21.03 -24.57 -13.33
C ARG A 253 -21.03 -26.09 -13.53
N HIS A 254 -22.12 -26.76 -13.14
CA HIS A 254 -22.25 -28.20 -13.27
C HIS A 254 -22.27 -28.71 -14.70
N VAL A 255 -22.97 -27.98 -15.57
CA VAL A 255 -23.15 -28.32 -16.98
C VAL A 255 -21.86 -28.12 -17.75
N ILE A 256 -21.09 -27.09 -17.41
CA ILE A 256 -19.77 -26.83 -18.00
C ILE A 256 -18.78 -27.91 -17.58
N ASP A 257 -18.70 -28.23 -16.28
CA ASP A 257 -17.87 -29.34 -15.81
C ASP A 257 -18.24 -30.65 -16.51
N PHE A 258 -19.55 -30.92 -16.66
CA PHE A 258 -20.03 -32.10 -17.35
C PHE A 258 -19.61 -32.11 -18.82
N PHE A 259 -19.67 -30.95 -19.50
CA PHE A 259 -19.19 -30.81 -20.87
C PHE A 259 -17.69 -31.09 -20.99
N VAL A 260 -16.88 -30.62 -20.03
CA VAL A 260 -15.45 -30.93 -19.97
C VAL A 260 -15.25 -32.44 -19.80
N ASP A 261 -15.95 -33.06 -18.84
CA ASP A 261 -15.87 -34.50 -18.57
C ASP A 261 -16.20 -35.35 -19.82
N ILE A 262 -17.25 -35.01 -20.58
CA ILE A 262 -17.61 -35.75 -21.80
C ILE A 262 -16.64 -35.49 -22.97
N SER A 263 -16.01 -34.33 -23.01
CA SER A 263 -15.03 -33.98 -24.06
C SER A 263 -13.70 -34.72 -23.89
N GLU A 264 -13.36 -35.09 -22.65
CA GLU A 264 -12.17 -35.88 -22.32
C GLU A 264 -12.45 -37.39 -22.33
N HIS A 265 -13.72 -37.78 -22.30
CA HIS A 265 -14.16 -39.18 -22.24
C HIS A 265 -13.81 -39.97 -23.49
N SER A 266 -13.22 -41.16 -23.33
CA SER A 266 -12.69 -41.98 -24.44
C SER A 266 -13.74 -42.34 -25.50
N SER A 267 -14.98 -42.62 -25.11
CA SER A 267 -16.06 -43.01 -26.02
C SER A 267 -16.79 -41.84 -26.68
N TRP A 268 -16.75 -40.66 -26.09
CA TRP A 268 -17.57 -39.51 -26.53
C TRP A 268 -16.74 -38.37 -27.13
N LYS A 269 -15.44 -38.31 -26.83
CA LYS A 269 -14.51 -37.28 -27.30
C LYS A 269 -14.62 -37.01 -28.80
N ASN A 270 -14.57 -38.04 -29.64
CA ASN A 270 -14.62 -37.86 -31.11
C ASN A 270 -15.96 -37.27 -31.58
N SER A 271 -17.07 -37.70 -30.97
CA SER A 271 -18.41 -37.19 -31.30
C SER A 271 -18.58 -35.74 -30.84
N VAL A 272 -18.05 -35.38 -29.66
CA VAL A 272 -18.08 -34.00 -29.14
C VAL A 272 -17.22 -33.07 -30.00
N LEU A 273 -16.02 -33.50 -30.41
CA LEU A 273 -15.12 -32.70 -31.25
C LEU A 273 -15.71 -32.45 -32.65
N ASN A 274 -16.38 -33.44 -33.23
CA ASN A 274 -16.94 -33.40 -34.59
C ASN A 274 -18.41 -32.93 -34.65
N TYR A 275 -18.94 -32.36 -33.57
CA TYR A 275 -20.32 -31.90 -33.54
C TYR A 275 -20.56 -30.77 -34.56
N SER A 276 -21.56 -30.96 -35.44
CA SER A 276 -21.77 -30.10 -36.62
C SER A 276 -22.46 -28.77 -36.31
N ASN A 277 -23.24 -28.71 -35.23
CA ASN A 277 -24.14 -27.59 -34.98
C ASN A 277 -23.55 -26.50 -34.06
N TYR A 278 -22.24 -26.56 -33.75
CA TYR A 278 -21.56 -25.59 -32.88
C TYR A 278 -21.84 -24.15 -33.32
N LYS A 279 -21.77 -23.85 -34.62
CA LYS A 279 -22.04 -22.52 -35.17
C LYS A 279 -23.38 -21.95 -34.70
N SER A 280 -24.47 -22.67 -35.01
CA SER A 280 -25.83 -22.21 -34.70
C SER A 280 -26.07 -22.06 -33.19
N LYS A 281 -25.53 -22.99 -32.40
CA LYS A 281 -25.74 -23.04 -30.94
C LYS A 281 -24.92 -21.99 -30.21
N LEU A 282 -23.68 -21.75 -30.63
CA LEU A 282 -22.85 -20.67 -30.08
C LEU A 282 -23.48 -19.30 -30.38
N ILE A 283 -23.96 -19.06 -31.60
CA ILE A 283 -24.64 -17.80 -31.94
C ILE A 283 -25.87 -17.56 -31.05
N ASN A 284 -26.68 -18.59 -30.80
CA ASN A 284 -27.84 -18.47 -29.91
C ASN A 284 -27.43 -18.17 -28.46
N LEU A 285 -26.39 -18.83 -27.97
CA LEU A 285 -25.85 -18.58 -26.63
C LEU A 285 -25.31 -17.14 -26.51
N LEU A 286 -24.59 -16.63 -27.52
CA LEU A 286 -24.10 -15.25 -27.54
C LEU A 286 -25.25 -14.24 -27.56
N LYS A 287 -26.33 -14.49 -28.30
CA LYS A 287 -27.54 -13.64 -28.29
C LYS A 287 -28.20 -13.61 -26.91
N ALA A 288 -28.29 -14.76 -26.23
CA ALA A 288 -28.81 -14.81 -24.86
C ALA A 288 -27.96 -13.98 -23.88
N MET A 289 -26.66 -13.81 -24.14
CA MET A 289 -25.80 -12.90 -23.37
C MET A 289 -26.10 -11.42 -23.68
N GLU A 290 -26.47 -11.07 -24.91
CA GLU A 290 -26.83 -9.69 -25.28
C GLU A 290 -28.09 -9.21 -24.56
N ASP A 291 -29.10 -10.08 -24.41
CA ASP A 291 -30.33 -9.77 -23.69
C ASP A 291 -30.06 -9.39 -22.22
N ILE A 292 -29.00 -9.95 -21.62
CA ILE A 292 -28.60 -9.66 -20.24
C ILE A 292 -27.91 -8.30 -20.10
N LYS A 293 -27.20 -7.82 -21.13
CA LYS A 293 -26.54 -6.50 -21.13
C LYS A 293 -27.52 -5.35 -20.87
N GLN A 294 -28.79 -5.50 -21.26
CA GLN A 294 -29.81 -4.48 -21.05
C GLN A 294 -30.30 -4.41 -19.59
N ILE A 295 -30.14 -5.49 -18.82
CA ILE A 295 -30.64 -5.65 -17.44
C ILE A 295 -29.63 -5.07 -16.42
N GLU A 296 -28.34 -4.98 -16.77
CA GLU A 296 -27.25 -4.48 -15.91
C GLU A 296 -27.36 -3.01 -15.49
N LYS A 297 -28.20 -2.21 -16.17
CA LYS A 297 -28.47 -0.82 -15.79
C LYS A 297 -29.32 -0.69 -14.52
N SER A 298 -29.87 -1.78 -14.01
CA SER A 298 -30.55 -1.83 -12.71
C SER A 298 -29.61 -2.46 -11.68
N HIS A 299 -29.16 -1.67 -10.70
CA HIS A 299 -28.08 -1.97 -9.74
C HIS A 299 -28.26 -3.19 -8.80
N ASN A 300 -29.21 -4.11 -9.06
CA ASN A 300 -29.44 -5.29 -8.24
C ASN A 300 -28.91 -6.56 -8.94
N ASN A 301 -27.98 -7.28 -8.29
CA ASN A 301 -27.40 -8.58 -8.71
C ASN A 301 -26.36 -8.53 -9.86
N CYS A 302 -25.49 -7.52 -9.91
CA CYS A 302 -24.38 -7.48 -10.87
C CYS A 302 -23.42 -8.66 -10.69
N ASP A 303 -23.06 -9.01 -9.45
CA ASP A 303 -22.04 -10.05 -9.15
C ASP A 303 -22.43 -11.45 -9.66
N ILE A 304 -23.69 -11.85 -9.45
CA ILE A 304 -24.22 -13.14 -9.95
C ILE A 304 -24.23 -13.15 -11.49
N THR A 305 -24.50 -11.99 -12.09
CA THR A 305 -24.51 -11.82 -13.54
C THR A 305 -23.10 -11.97 -14.11
N PHE A 306 -22.10 -11.30 -13.50
CA PHE A 306 -20.69 -11.46 -13.88
C PHE A 306 -20.19 -12.90 -13.71
N GLN A 307 -20.53 -13.58 -12.62
CA GLN A 307 -20.17 -15.00 -12.42
C GLN A 307 -20.82 -15.92 -13.46
N SER A 308 -22.08 -15.67 -13.82
CA SER A 308 -22.76 -16.45 -14.85
C SER A 308 -22.09 -16.25 -16.22
N VAL A 309 -21.73 -15.01 -16.55
CA VAL A 309 -21.02 -14.65 -17.78
C VAL A 309 -19.61 -15.25 -17.80
N GLU A 310 -18.87 -15.19 -16.69
CA GLU A 310 -17.55 -15.80 -16.55
C GLU A 310 -17.58 -17.31 -16.83
N LEU A 311 -18.60 -18.01 -16.31
CA LEU A 311 -18.81 -19.44 -16.56
C LEU A 311 -19.08 -19.71 -18.05
N ILE A 312 -19.95 -18.93 -18.69
CA ILE A 312 -20.18 -19.07 -20.14
C ILE A 312 -18.89 -18.82 -20.93
N PHE A 313 -18.07 -17.85 -20.54
CA PHE A 313 -16.77 -17.65 -21.18
C PHE A 313 -15.80 -18.82 -20.94
N LYS A 314 -15.81 -19.47 -19.77
CA LYS A 314 -15.05 -20.72 -19.56
C LYS A 314 -15.49 -21.82 -20.53
N PHE A 315 -16.80 -21.95 -20.76
CA PHE A 315 -17.33 -22.88 -21.75
C PHE A 315 -16.87 -22.55 -23.17
N ILE A 316 -17.03 -21.28 -23.58
CA ILE A 316 -16.60 -20.82 -24.90
C ILE A 316 -15.09 -21.05 -25.08
N HIS A 317 -14.28 -20.72 -24.08
CA HIS A 317 -12.84 -20.97 -24.10
C HIS A 317 -12.54 -22.46 -24.34
N HIS A 318 -13.21 -23.38 -23.63
CA HIS A 318 -13.03 -24.82 -23.83
C HIS A 318 -13.42 -25.25 -25.25
N VAL A 319 -14.55 -24.76 -25.79
CA VAL A 319 -14.97 -25.05 -27.17
C VAL A 319 -14.01 -24.46 -28.20
N THR A 320 -13.44 -23.27 -27.96
CA THR A 320 -12.47 -22.66 -28.87
C THR A 320 -11.17 -23.46 -28.98
N GLN A 321 -10.84 -24.30 -28.00
CA GLN A 321 -9.69 -25.20 -28.10
C GLN A 321 -9.93 -26.36 -29.08
N PHE A 322 -11.18 -26.60 -29.48
CA PHE A 322 -11.50 -27.60 -30.49
C PHE A 322 -11.15 -27.06 -31.87
N GLN A 323 -10.34 -27.80 -32.63
CA GLN A 323 -9.94 -27.44 -33.99
C GLN A 323 -11.05 -27.75 -35.02
N ASN A 324 -12.28 -27.30 -34.76
CA ASN A 324 -13.43 -27.54 -35.62
C ASN A 324 -13.72 -26.31 -36.50
N GLU A 325 -13.85 -26.51 -37.81
CA GLU A 325 -14.08 -25.44 -38.79
C GLU A 325 -15.33 -24.60 -38.51
N SER A 326 -16.40 -25.24 -38.02
CA SER A 326 -17.66 -24.56 -37.67
C SER A 326 -17.51 -23.55 -36.53
N VAL A 327 -16.48 -23.67 -35.70
CA VAL A 327 -16.19 -22.76 -34.59
C VAL A 327 -15.42 -21.54 -35.09
N PHE A 328 -14.55 -21.70 -36.10
CA PHE A 328 -13.79 -20.59 -36.69
C PHE A 328 -14.71 -19.51 -37.28
N GLU A 329 -15.82 -19.92 -37.89
CA GLU A 329 -16.81 -19.01 -38.48
C GLU A 329 -17.50 -18.10 -37.45
N VAL A 330 -17.46 -18.44 -36.15
CA VAL A 330 -18.11 -17.66 -35.07
C VAL A 330 -17.12 -16.77 -34.31
N TYR A 331 -15.82 -16.83 -34.65
CA TYR A 331 -14.80 -16.02 -33.97
C TYR A 331 -15.08 -14.51 -34.01
N PRO A 332 -15.53 -13.91 -35.13
CA PRO A 332 -15.86 -12.49 -35.16
C PRO A 332 -16.94 -12.10 -34.13
N GLU A 333 -18.03 -12.87 -34.04
CA GLU A 333 -19.10 -12.61 -33.07
C GLU A 333 -18.64 -12.79 -31.63
N ILE A 334 -17.79 -13.79 -31.36
CA ILE A 334 -17.21 -14.02 -30.03
C ILE A 334 -16.35 -12.82 -29.62
N ILE A 335 -15.50 -12.28 -30.52
CA ILE A 335 -14.64 -11.14 -30.22
C ILE A 335 -15.48 -9.89 -29.89
N ILE A 336 -16.56 -9.64 -30.64
CA ILE A 336 -17.48 -8.51 -30.36
C ILE A 336 -18.11 -8.63 -28.96
N GLN A 337 -18.53 -9.84 -28.57
CA GLN A 337 -19.06 -10.04 -27.23
C GLN A 337 -17.99 -9.83 -26.16
N ILE A 338 -16.79 -10.38 -26.36
CA ILE A 338 -15.66 -10.22 -25.44
C ILE A 338 -15.33 -8.74 -25.23
N LEU A 339 -15.31 -7.93 -26.30
CA LEU A 339 -15.00 -6.51 -26.25
C LEU A 339 -15.89 -5.69 -25.33
N HIS A 340 -17.16 -6.07 -25.21
CA HIS A 340 -18.08 -5.45 -24.27
C HIS A 340 -17.72 -5.80 -22.82
N TRP A 341 -17.37 -7.06 -22.56
CA TRP A 341 -17.16 -7.58 -21.20
C TRP A 341 -15.75 -7.37 -20.66
N THR A 342 -14.76 -7.09 -21.52
CA THR A 342 -13.36 -6.80 -21.12
C THR A 342 -13.20 -5.54 -20.28
N GLN A 343 -14.22 -4.67 -20.22
CA GLN A 343 -14.21 -3.50 -19.35
C GLN A 343 -14.41 -3.87 -17.87
N TYR A 344 -14.97 -5.04 -17.59
CA TYR A 344 -15.26 -5.50 -16.24
C TYR A 344 -14.16 -6.40 -15.69
N LEU A 345 -13.66 -6.05 -14.51
CA LEU A 345 -12.51 -6.72 -13.89
C LEU A 345 -12.74 -8.21 -13.65
N ASP A 346 -13.95 -8.64 -13.28
CA ASP A 346 -14.21 -10.04 -12.86
C ASP A 346 -14.19 -11.03 -14.03
N VAL A 347 -14.52 -10.57 -15.24
CA VAL A 347 -14.63 -11.41 -16.45
C VAL A 347 -13.36 -11.32 -17.32
N PHE A 348 -12.46 -10.41 -16.97
CA PHE A 348 -11.27 -10.05 -17.75
C PHE A 348 -10.33 -11.22 -18.03
N GLU A 349 -10.10 -12.10 -17.06
CA GLU A 349 -9.15 -13.21 -17.24
C GLU A 349 -9.62 -14.20 -18.31
N GLN A 350 -10.90 -14.57 -18.28
CA GLN A 350 -11.47 -15.53 -19.23
C GLN A 350 -11.58 -14.94 -20.64
N THR A 351 -11.94 -13.67 -20.75
CA THR A 351 -12.00 -12.98 -22.04
C THR A 351 -10.65 -12.95 -22.74
N VAL A 352 -9.57 -12.64 -22.01
CA VAL A 352 -8.21 -12.67 -22.56
C VAL A 352 -7.76 -14.08 -22.95
N LEU A 353 -8.10 -15.10 -22.16
CA LEU A 353 -7.78 -16.50 -22.50
C LEU A 353 -8.45 -16.95 -23.80
N ILE A 354 -9.70 -16.54 -24.04
CA ILE A 354 -10.38 -16.82 -25.32
C ILE A 354 -9.67 -16.11 -26.47
N LEU A 355 -9.32 -14.83 -26.32
CA LEU A 355 -8.57 -14.10 -27.36
C LEU A 355 -7.23 -14.77 -27.66
N GLN A 356 -6.50 -15.25 -26.64
CA GLN A 356 -5.27 -16.03 -26.82
C GLN A 356 -5.52 -17.30 -27.62
N ALA A 357 -6.57 -18.06 -27.28
CA ALA A 357 -6.93 -19.29 -27.98
C ALA A 357 -7.28 -19.03 -29.46
N ILE A 358 -8.05 -17.98 -29.74
CA ILE A 358 -8.39 -17.55 -31.10
C ILE A 358 -7.13 -17.20 -31.89
N ILE A 359 -6.22 -16.40 -31.32
CA ILE A 359 -4.96 -16.02 -31.99
C ILE A 359 -4.09 -17.23 -32.30
N ILE A 360 -3.94 -18.16 -31.35
CA ILE A 360 -3.16 -19.38 -31.54
C ILE A 360 -3.76 -20.24 -32.65
N ASN A 361 -5.09 -20.39 -32.69
CA ASN A 361 -5.77 -21.17 -33.72
C ASN A 361 -5.68 -20.52 -35.10
N VAL A 362 -5.85 -19.20 -35.19
CA VAL A 362 -5.71 -18.45 -36.44
C VAL A 362 -4.28 -18.54 -36.98
N ARG A 363 -3.29 -18.55 -36.09
CA ARG A 363 -1.88 -18.69 -36.47
C ARG A 363 -1.53 -20.09 -36.98
N ASN A 364 -2.06 -21.14 -36.33
CA ASN A 364 -1.67 -22.52 -36.61
C ASN A 364 -2.42 -23.12 -37.81
N ASN A 365 -3.63 -22.63 -38.13
CA ASN A 365 -4.47 -23.21 -39.16
C ASN A 365 -4.48 -22.37 -40.44
N SER A 366 -3.77 -22.85 -41.47
CA SER A 366 -3.74 -22.23 -42.81
C SER A 366 -5.02 -22.42 -43.64
N HIS A 367 -5.99 -23.19 -43.13
CA HIS A 367 -7.25 -23.51 -43.81
C HIS A 367 -8.37 -22.48 -43.61
N ILE A 368 -8.15 -21.45 -42.79
CA ILE A 368 -9.12 -20.37 -42.58
C ILE A 368 -9.21 -19.54 -43.86
N GLY A 369 -10.42 -19.37 -44.39
CA GLY A 369 -10.64 -18.57 -45.60
C GLY A 369 -10.14 -17.12 -45.41
N GLN A 370 -9.47 -16.57 -46.43
CA GLN A 370 -8.83 -15.25 -46.36
C GLN A 370 -9.78 -14.13 -45.88
N ASN A 371 -11.05 -14.17 -46.31
CA ASN A 371 -12.05 -13.18 -45.88
C ASN A 371 -12.34 -13.26 -44.38
N LEU A 372 -12.55 -14.47 -43.86
CA LEU A 372 -12.81 -14.69 -42.43
C LEU A 372 -11.59 -14.30 -41.59
N GLN A 373 -10.38 -14.54 -42.11
CA GLN A 373 -9.14 -14.14 -41.47
C GLN A 373 -9.01 -12.61 -41.36
N CYS A 374 -9.38 -11.87 -42.43
CA CYS A 374 -9.44 -10.41 -42.42
C CYS A 374 -10.47 -9.88 -41.41
N ASP A 375 -11.68 -10.44 -41.39
CA ASP A 375 -12.74 -10.05 -40.45
C ASP A 375 -12.29 -10.26 -38.99
N ILE A 376 -11.61 -11.38 -38.70
CA ILE A 376 -11.04 -11.65 -37.39
C ILE A 376 -9.95 -10.61 -37.04
N TYR A 377 -9.08 -10.25 -37.99
CA TYR A 377 -8.03 -9.25 -37.73
C TYR A 377 -8.59 -7.86 -37.45
N GLU A 378 -9.62 -7.42 -38.18
CA GLU A 378 -10.28 -6.14 -37.94
C GLU A 378 -10.90 -6.10 -36.52
N LYS A 379 -11.53 -7.19 -36.08
CA LYS A 379 -12.10 -7.28 -34.72
C LYS A 379 -11.05 -7.42 -33.63
N LEU A 380 -9.93 -8.09 -33.90
CA LEU A 380 -8.79 -8.11 -32.97
C LEU A 380 -8.16 -6.72 -32.83
N GLU A 381 -8.13 -5.92 -33.89
CA GLU A 381 -7.65 -4.53 -33.79
C GLU A 381 -8.53 -3.66 -32.90
N GLU A 382 -9.86 -3.79 -32.99
CA GLU A 382 -10.79 -3.12 -32.07
C GLU A 382 -10.48 -3.50 -30.61
N SER A 383 -10.08 -4.76 -30.36
CA SER A 383 -9.66 -5.23 -29.04
C SER A 383 -8.39 -4.63 -28.49
N LEU A 384 -7.46 -4.23 -29.35
CA LEU A 384 -6.25 -3.52 -28.92
C LEU A 384 -6.59 -2.21 -28.22
N ASN A 385 -7.59 -1.46 -28.69
CA ASN A 385 -7.98 -0.18 -28.07
C ASN A 385 -8.40 -0.36 -26.61
N VAL A 386 -9.23 -1.37 -26.34
CA VAL A 386 -9.71 -1.66 -24.97
C VAL A 386 -8.57 -2.16 -24.08
N LEU A 387 -7.69 -3.01 -24.62
CA LEU A 387 -6.53 -3.52 -23.88
C LEU A 387 -5.52 -2.41 -23.55
N PHE A 388 -5.30 -1.44 -24.45
CA PHE A 388 -4.41 -0.32 -24.18
C PHE A 388 -4.95 0.64 -23.12
N ILE A 389 -6.28 0.88 -23.08
CA ILE A 389 -6.92 1.63 -21.99
C ILE A 389 -6.66 0.93 -20.64
N PHE A 390 -6.83 -0.39 -20.59
CA PHE A 390 -6.55 -1.18 -19.39
C PHE A 390 -5.07 -1.13 -18.96
N VAL A 391 -4.13 -1.16 -19.92
CA VAL A 391 -2.69 -1.02 -19.64
C VAL A 391 -2.32 0.38 -19.18
N SER A 392 -2.99 1.43 -19.67
CA SER A 392 -2.75 2.81 -19.21
C SER A 392 -3.28 3.10 -17.80
N ASP A 393 -4.34 2.42 -17.36
CA ASP A 393 -4.90 2.55 -15.99
C ASP A 393 -4.05 1.85 -14.90
N PHE A 394 -2.97 1.17 -15.31
CA PHE A 394 -2.03 0.47 -14.42
C PHE A 394 -1.45 1.37 -13.32
N CYS A 395 -1.16 2.63 -13.64
CA CYS A 395 -0.49 3.55 -12.71
C CYS A 395 -1.41 4.07 -11.58
N ILE A 396 -2.73 4.10 -11.80
CA ILE A 396 -3.70 4.62 -10.82
C ILE A 396 -4.06 3.54 -9.78
N THR A 397 -4.02 2.26 -10.18
CA THR A 397 -4.45 1.14 -9.33
C THR A 397 -3.40 0.66 -8.33
N LEU A 398 -2.15 1.12 -8.44
CA LEU A 398 -1.03 0.65 -7.61
C LEU A 398 -1.15 1.04 -6.13
N GLU A 399 -1.72 2.22 -5.83
CA GLU A 399 -1.89 2.71 -4.45
C GLU A 399 -2.86 1.84 -3.62
N ASN A 400 -3.70 1.02 -4.28
CA ASN A 400 -4.70 0.17 -3.63
C ASN A 400 -4.52 -1.34 -3.92
N ALA A 401 -3.57 -1.75 -4.77
CA ALA A 401 -3.48 -3.13 -5.28
C ALA A 401 -2.57 -4.05 -4.44
N THR A 402 -3.06 -4.47 -3.27
CA THR A 402 -2.48 -5.59 -2.50
C THR A 402 -2.98 -6.97 -2.96
N CYS A 403 -3.79 -7.02 -4.04
CA CYS A 403 -4.56 -8.20 -4.42
C CYS A 403 -3.91 -9.01 -5.56
N LYS A 404 -3.64 -10.30 -5.31
CA LYS A 404 -3.15 -11.30 -6.28
C LYS A 404 -3.90 -11.32 -7.62
N SER A 405 -5.20 -11.03 -7.60
CA SER A 405 -6.05 -11.08 -8.79
C SER A 405 -5.73 -9.99 -9.81
N VAL A 406 -5.31 -8.80 -9.37
CA VAL A 406 -4.99 -7.68 -10.25
C VAL A 406 -3.67 -7.94 -10.99
N TRP A 407 -2.66 -8.42 -10.28
CA TRP A 407 -1.36 -8.77 -10.87
C TRP A 407 -1.49 -9.87 -11.94
N ASN A 408 -2.22 -10.95 -11.64
CA ASN A 408 -2.47 -12.02 -12.61
C ASN A 408 -3.15 -11.51 -13.89
N LYS A 409 -4.09 -10.56 -13.78
CA LYS A 409 -4.78 -9.98 -14.94
C LYS A 409 -3.83 -9.25 -15.87
N TYR A 410 -2.92 -8.42 -15.32
CA TYR A 410 -1.90 -7.74 -16.13
C TYR A 410 -0.94 -8.73 -16.80
N ALA A 411 -0.52 -9.79 -16.11
CA ALA A 411 0.33 -10.81 -16.74
C ALA A 411 -0.36 -11.47 -17.93
N VAL A 412 -1.65 -11.77 -17.78
CA VAL A 412 -2.48 -12.37 -18.84
C VAL A 412 -2.66 -11.39 -20.02
N CYS A 413 -2.80 -10.07 -19.77
CA CYS A 413 -2.75 -9.04 -20.82
C CYS A 413 -1.45 -9.05 -21.61
N PHE A 414 -0.31 -8.95 -20.91
CA PHE A 414 1.00 -8.87 -21.56
C PHE A 414 1.31 -10.14 -22.34
N LYS A 415 0.87 -11.30 -21.84
CA LYS A 415 0.92 -12.55 -22.59
C LYS A 415 0.10 -12.49 -23.88
N LEU A 416 -1.12 -11.93 -23.86
CA LEU A 416 -1.95 -11.75 -25.05
C LEU A 416 -1.30 -10.80 -26.06
N LEU A 417 -0.82 -9.64 -25.60
CA LEU A 417 -0.11 -8.69 -26.46
C LEU A 417 1.12 -9.33 -27.11
N ARG A 418 1.88 -10.14 -26.37
CA ARG A 418 3.01 -10.90 -26.93
C ARG A 418 2.58 -11.89 -28.02
N ASP A 419 1.44 -12.56 -27.83
CA ASP A 419 0.93 -13.48 -28.85
C ASP A 419 0.37 -12.72 -30.07
N MET A 420 -0.18 -11.52 -29.89
CA MET A 420 -0.59 -10.63 -30.98
C MET A 420 0.61 -10.09 -31.79
N LEU A 421 1.76 -9.81 -31.17
CA LEU A 421 2.99 -9.38 -31.86
C LEU A 421 3.49 -10.38 -32.92
N LYS A 422 3.11 -11.65 -32.79
CA LYS A 422 3.49 -12.70 -33.75
C LYS A 422 2.69 -12.64 -35.05
N LEU A 423 1.65 -11.78 -35.12
CA LEU A 423 0.85 -11.51 -36.29
C LEU A 423 1.28 -10.19 -36.93
N HIS A 424 1.81 -10.23 -38.15
CA HIS A 424 2.44 -9.08 -38.81
C HIS A 424 1.52 -7.85 -38.92
N ASN A 425 0.25 -8.03 -39.26
CA ASN A 425 -0.72 -6.93 -39.42
C ASN A 425 -1.09 -6.23 -38.09
N LEU A 426 -1.00 -6.94 -36.97
CA LEU A 426 -1.27 -6.37 -35.65
C LEU A 426 -0.02 -5.72 -35.05
N TYR A 427 1.17 -6.16 -35.45
CA TYR A 427 2.44 -5.58 -35.01
C TYR A 427 2.53 -4.09 -35.32
N GLU A 428 2.28 -3.68 -36.57
CA GLU A 428 2.35 -2.26 -36.99
C GLU A 428 1.42 -1.37 -36.15
N LYS A 429 0.22 -1.86 -35.85
CA LYS A 429 -0.78 -1.12 -35.06
C LYS A 429 -0.47 -1.09 -33.56
N ILE A 430 0.16 -2.14 -33.03
CA ILE A 430 0.67 -2.15 -31.66
C ILE A 430 1.80 -1.13 -31.54
N GLU A 431 2.71 -1.06 -32.51
CA GLU A 431 3.81 -0.11 -32.52
C GLU A 431 3.32 1.34 -32.60
N GLU A 432 2.31 1.64 -33.43
CA GLU A 432 1.70 2.98 -33.53
C GLU A 432 1.02 3.45 -32.23
N LYS A 433 0.39 2.53 -31.49
CA LYS A 433 -0.41 2.85 -30.29
C LYS A 433 0.39 2.81 -28.98
N LEU A 434 1.53 2.12 -28.97
CA LEU A 434 2.28 1.89 -27.74
C LEU A 434 3.27 3.04 -27.49
N SER A 435 3.01 3.85 -26.47
CA SER A 435 3.92 4.93 -26.09
C SER A 435 5.08 4.41 -25.22
N LEU A 436 6.30 4.89 -25.52
CA LEU A 436 7.52 4.62 -24.73
C LEU A 436 7.32 4.96 -23.24
N PHE A 437 6.58 6.04 -22.97
CA PHE A 437 6.30 6.56 -21.63
C PHE A 437 5.39 5.64 -20.81
N SER A 438 4.37 5.04 -21.43
CA SER A 438 3.44 4.12 -20.76
C SER A 438 4.15 2.89 -20.20
N LEU A 439 5.05 2.26 -20.98
CA LEU A 439 5.82 1.12 -20.50
C LEU A 439 6.85 1.51 -19.42
N GLN A 440 7.52 2.65 -19.58
CA GLN A 440 8.49 3.11 -18.57
C GLN A 440 7.81 3.40 -17.23
N SER A 441 6.60 3.96 -17.23
CA SER A 441 5.80 4.18 -16.02
C SER A 441 5.44 2.86 -15.32
N ILE A 442 5.02 1.84 -16.09
CA ILE A 442 4.71 0.50 -15.57
C ILE A 442 5.94 -0.12 -14.87
N PHE A 443 7.14 -0.04 -15.49
CA PHE A 443 8.36 -0.55 -14.89
C PHE A 443 8.82 0.25 -13.66
N ASN A 444 8.62 1.57 -13.64
CA ASN A 444 8.91 2.39 -12.46
C ASN A 444 7.99 2.04 -11.29
N SER A 445 6.70 1.80 -11.55
CA SER A 445 5.74 1.31 -10.54
C SER A 445 6.16 -0.05 -9.96
N PHE A 446 6.71 -0.93 -10.80
CA PHE A 446 7.21 -2.24 -10.41
C PHE A 446 8.46 -2.20 -9.52
N ILE A 447 9.28 -1.14 -9.60
CA ILE A 447 10.50 -0.94 -8.80
C ILE A 447 10.17 -0.47 -7.37
N LEU A 448 9.01 0.16 -7.16
CA LEU A 448 8.58 0.68 -5.85
C LEU A 448 8.11 -0.40 -4.86
N ILE A 449 8.02 -1.67 -5.29
CA ILE A 449 7.46 -2.74 -4.47
C ILE A 449 8.54 -3.38 -3.58
N ASP A 450 8.26 -3.53 -2.28
CA ASP A 450 9.22 -4.07 -1.31
C ASP A 450 9.49 -5.58 -1.55
N LEU A 451 10.78 -5.90 -1.73
CA LEU A 451 11.32 -7.23 -2.02
C LEU A 451 11.44 -8.14 -0.78
N LYS A 452 11.22 -7.61 0.43
CA LYS A 452 11.36 -8.40 1.66
C LYS A 452 10.21 -9.38 1.89
N ASP A 453 9.04 -9.14 1.29
CA ASP A 453 7.88 -10.03 1.39
C ASP A 453 7.87 -11.09 0.28
N LEU A 454 8.34 -12.30 0.61
CA LEU A 454 8.31 -13.49 -0.25
C LEU A 454 6.92 -13.81 -0.83
N ASN A 455 5.84 -13.41 -0.15
CA ASN A 455 4.47 -13.60 -0.62
C ASN A 455 4.08 -12.61 -1.73
N ASN A 456 4.53 -11.35 -1.66
CA ASN A 456 4.29 -10.37 -2.71
C ASN A 456 5.08 -10.73 -3.98
N LEU A 457 6.31 -11.22 -3.80
CA LEU A 457 7.15 -11.72 -4.88
C LEU A 457 6.52 -12.86 -5.68
N LYS A 458 5.82 -13.81 -5.03
CA LYS A 458 5.09 -14.89 -5.73
C LYS A 458 4.02 -14.36 -6.68
N HIS A 459 3.39 -13.24 -6.36
CA HIS A 459 2.29 -12.67 -7.16
C HIS A 459 2.79 -11.78 -8.28
N ILE A 460 3.88 -11.04 -8.04
CA ILE A 460 4.45 -10.07 -8.98
C ILE A 460 5.38 -10.74 -10.00
N ALA A 461 6.05 -11.83 -9.59
CA ALA A 461 6.96 -12.60 -10.41
C ALA A 461 6.39 -12.98 -11.79
N PHE A 462 5.13 -13.38 -11.83
CA PHE A 462 4.49 -13.79 -13.08
C PHE A 462 4.33 -12.62 -14.06
N VAL A 463 3.90 -11.47 -13.56
CA VAL A 463 3.73 -10.26 -14.39
C VAL A 463 5.07 -9.79 -14.93
N TYR A 464 6.08 -9.74 -14.05
CA TYR A 464 7.44 -9.35 -14.41
C TYR A 464 8.00 -10.16 -15.58
N ILE A 465 7.87 -11.49 -15.55
CA ILE A 465 8.34 -12.33 -16.65
C ILE A 465 7.57 -12.04 -17.94
N GLU A 466 6.25 -11.95 -17.89
CA GLU A 466 5.48 -11.74 -19.13
C GLU A 466 5.76 -10.37 -19.75
N VAL A 467 5.95 -9.31 -18.95
CA VAL A 467 6.32 -7.98 -19.46
C VAL A 467 7.75 -7.98 -20.03
N LEU A 468 8.71 -8.65 -19.36
CA LEU A 468 10.09 -8.77 -19.87
C LEU A 468 10.15 -9.58 -21.17
N CYS A 469 9.41 -10.68 -21.26
CA CYS A 469 9.29 -11.43 -22.51
C CYS A 469 8.64 -10.58 -23.61
N PHE A 470 7.61 -9.81 -23.29
CA PHE A 470 6.96 -8.91 -24.24
C PHE A 470 7.94 -7.84 -24.77
N LEU A 471 8.71 -7.20 -23.89
CA LEU A 471 9.78 -6.28 -24.29
C LEU A 471 10.85 -6.96 -25.16
N SER A 472 11.24 -8.19 -24.81
CA SER A 472 12.25 -8.94 -25.56
C SER A 472 11.79 -9.27 -26.99
N ASP A 473 10.49 -9.52 -27.19
CA ASP A 473 9.91 -9.77 -28.51
C ASP A 473 9.71 -8.46 -29.30
N LEU A 474 9.39 -7.34 -28.63
CA LEU A 474 9.38 -6.00 -29.26
C LEU A 474 10.77 -5.62 -29.78
N VAL A 475 11.80 -5.83 -28.97
CA VAL A 475 13.21 -5.60 -29.31
C VAL A 475 13.64 -6.40 -30.54
N ALA A 476 13.19 -7.64 -30.67
CA ALA A 476 13.53 -8.49 -31.80
C ALA A 476 13.01 -7.94 -33.13
N ASN A 477 11.88 -7.22 -33.09
CA ASN A 477 11.25 -6.65 -34.29
C ASN A 477 11.66 -5.19 -34.53
N ASN A 478 11.84 -4.37 -33.49
CA ASN A 478 12.34 -2.99 -33.61
C ASN A 478 13.43 -2.67 -32.55
N PRO A 479 14.65 -2.28 -32.97
CA PRO A 479 15.76 -1.99 -32.07
C PRO A 479 15.60 -0.72 -31.23
N THR A 480 14.61 0.15 -31.50
CA THR A 480 14.35 1.34 -30.69
C THR A 480 14.01 1.01 -29.22
N TRP A 481 13.43 -0.17 -28.98
CA TRP A 481 13.11 -0.68 -27.65
C TRP A 481 14.33 -1.18 -26.86
N MET A 482 15.51 -1.31 -27.49
CA MET A 482 16.72 -1.80 -26.83
C MET A 482 17.21 -0.89 -25.70
N SER A 483 16.98 0.42 -25.81
CA SER A 483 17.35 1.40 -24.77
C SER A 483 16.59 1.13 -23.47
N LEU A 484 15.26 0.99 -23.55
CA LEU A 484 14.41 0.63 -22.43
C LEU A 484 14.70 -0.76 -21.89
N PHE A 485 14.91 -1.75 -22.77
CA PHE A 485 15.24 -3.11 -22.35
C PHE A 485 16.56 -3.16 -21.55
N SER A 486 17.55 -2.39 -21.99
CA SER A 486 18.83 -2.26 -21.28
C SER A 486 18.68 -1.50 -19.95
N GLU A 487 17.88 -0.44 -19.90
CA GLU A 487 17.59 0.31 -18.68
C GLU A 487 16.90 -0.56 -17.61
N VAL A 488 15.90 -1.35 -18.02
CA VAL A 488 15.20 -2.30 -17.13
C VAL A 488 16.14 -3.40 -16.65
N LEU A 489 16.96 -3.99 -17.53
CA LEU A 489 17.94 -5.00 -17.14
C LEU A 489 19.07 -4.43 -16.27
N ASN A 490 19.33 -3.12 -16.25
CA ASN A 490 20.32 -2.55 -15.33
C ASN A 490 19.80 -2.48 -13.88
N GLN A 491 18.50 -2.71 -13.64
CA GLN A 491 17.91 -2.70 -12.31
C GLN A 491 18.16 -4.02 -11.57
N LYS A 492 18.82 -3.94 -10.41
CA LYS A 492 19.08 -5.10 -9.53
C LYS A 492 17.80 -5.84 -9.10
N HIS A 493 16.70 -5.11 -8.99
CA HIS A 493 15.37 -5.64 -8.64
C HIS A 493 14.92 -6.75 -9.62
N VAL A 494 15.19 -6.60 -10.91
CA VAL A 494 14.79 -7.56 -11.94
C VAL A 494 15.50 -8.91 -11.74
N TYR A 495 16.80 -8.90 -11.45
CA TYR A 495 17.57 -10.13 -11.24
C TYR A 495 17.15 -10.88 -9.98
N TYR A 496 16.75 -10.18 -8.92
CA TYR A 496 16.23 -10.82 -7.71
C TYR A 496 14.90 -11.54 -7.97
N VAL A 497 14.00 -10.93 -8.75
CA VAL A 497 12.73 -11.57 -9.17
C VAL A 497 12.98 -12.77 -10.09
N LEU A 498 13.91 -12.67 -11.04
CA LEU A 498 14.27 -13.79 -11.92
C LEU A 498 14.91 -14.95 -11.15
N ALA A 499 15.80 -14.66 -10.20
CA ALA A 499 16.39 -15.64 -9.30
C ALA A 499 15.33 -16.35 -8.45
N PHE A 500 14.37 -15.60 -7.90
CA PHE A 500 13.24 -16.16 -7.16
C PHE A 500 12.42 -17.16 -8.00
N ILE A 501 12.21 -16.84 -9.29
CA ILE A 501 11.43 -17.70 -10.20
C ILE A 501 12.22 -18.96 -10.59
N MET A 502 13.53 -18.87 -10.72
CA MET A 502 14.38 -20.04 -10.96
C MET A 502 14.30 -21.07 -9.82
N TYR A 503 14.22 -20.62 -8.56
CA TYR A 503 14.01 -21.52 -7.42
C TYR A 503 12.55 -22.00 -7.32
N ASN A 504 11.58 -21.07 -7.24
CA ASN A 504 10.18 -21.38 -6.86
C ASN A 504 9.16 -21.48 -8.01
N GLY A 505 9.54 -21.16 -9.24
CA GLY A 505 8.63 -21.08 -10.39
C GLY A 505 8.19 -22.41 -10.98
N SER A 506 7.11 -22.40 -11.76
CA SER A 506 6.68 -23.55 -12.56
C SER A 506 7.64 -23.84 -13.72
N LYS A 507 7.62 -25.05 -14.29
CA LYS A 507 8.49 -25.46 -15.41
C LYS A 507 8.48 -24.45 -16.57
N ASN A 508 7.30 -23.95 -16.96
CA ASN A 508 7.15 -22.97 -18.04
C ASN A 508 7.79 -21.63 -17.71
N MET A 509 7.70 -21.17 -16.45
CA MET A 509 8.33 -19.91 -16.03
C MET A 509 9.85 -20.04 -16.02
N LYS A 510 10.39 -21.16 -15.50
CA LYS A 510 11.83 -21.44 -15.53
C LYS A 510 12.37 -21.46 -16.97
N GLN A 511 11.63 -22.09 -17.89
CA GLN A 511 11.99 -22.10 -19.30
C GLN A 511 12.04 -20.68 -19.90
N LYS A 512 11.05 -19.82 -19.62
CA LYS A 512 11.06 -18.43 -20.09
C LYS A 512 12.22 -17.62 -19.54
N VAL A 513 12.57 -17.81 -18.26
CA VAL A 513 13.75 -17.15 -17.67
C VAL A 513 15.01 -17.61 -18.39
N LEU A 514 15.17 -18.92 -18.62
CA LEU A 514 16.33 -19.44 -19.33
C LEU A 514 16.42 -18.91 -20.78
N GLU A 515 15.29 -18.84 -21.48
CA GLU A 515 15.20 -18.23 -22.82
C GLU A 515 15.60 -16.75 -22.80
N LEU A 516 15.16 -15.97 -21.80
CA LEU A 516 15.58 -14.58 -21.62
C LEU A 516 17.08 -14.46 -21.32
N VAL A 517 17.61 -15.33 -20.46
CA VAL A 517 19.04 -15.36 -20.08
C VAL A 517 19.93 -15.62 -21.30
N THR A 518 19.46 -16.35 -22.32
CA THR A 518 20.25 -16.51 -23.56
C THR A 518 20.50 -15.19 -24.30
N LYS A 519 19.68 -14.17 -24.07
CA LYS A 519 19.80 -12.83 -24.68
C LYS A 519 20.54 -11.83 -23.77
N PHE A 520 21.02 -12.26 -22.60
CA PHE A 520 21.63 -11.37 -21.61
C PHE A 520 23.12 -11.12 -21.87
N SER A 521 23.61 -9.97 -21.41
CA SER A 521 25.03 -9.66 -21.39
C SER A 521 25.76 -10.48 -20.30
N GLN A 522 27.09 -10.60 -20.42
CA GLN A 522 27.92 -11.28 -19.40
C GLN A 522 27.81 -10.63 -18.00
N GLN A 523 27.60 -9.31 -17.94
CA GLN A 523 27.42 -8.56 -16.70
C GLN A 523 26.06 -8.84 -16.03
N SER A 524 25.01 -9.03 -16.84
CA SER A 524 23.67 -9.43 -16.39
C SER A 524 23.65 -10.84 -15.78
N ILE A 525 24.45 -11.75 -16.33
CA ILE A 525 24.57 -13.13 -15.84
C ILE A 525 25.24 -13.15 -14.45
N LEU A 526 26.28 -12.34 -14.24
CA LEU A 526 26.93 -12.20 -12.93
C LEU A 526 25.97 -11.65 -11.87
N MET A 527 25.18 -10.62 -12.21
CA MET A 527 24.18 -10.05 -11.31
C MET A 527 23.07 -11.06 -10.94
N LEU A 528 22.66 -11.92 -11.88
CA LEU A 528 21.72 -13.00 -11.61
C LEU A 528 22.31 -14.04 -10.66
N SER A 529 23.57 -14.44 -10.87
CA SER A 529 24.30 -15.37 -10.01
C SER A 529 24.38 -14.86 -8.56
N ASP A 530 24.76 -13.60 -8.38
CA ASP A 530 24.84 -12.96 -7.05
C ASP A 530 23.48 -12.88 -6.34
N CYS A 531 22.37 -12.87 -7.10
CA CYS A 531 21.02 -12.87 -6.54
C CYS A 531 20.51 -14.28 -6.24
N LEU A 532 20.93 -15.29 -7.02
CA LEU A 532 20.62 -16.70 -6.75
C LEU A 532 21.23 -17.14 -5.42
N GLU A 533 22.50 -16.81 -5.18
CA GLU A 533 23.20 -17.11 -3.93
C GLU A 533 22.46 -16.52 -2.70
N LYS A 534 22.00 -15.27 -2.80
CA LYS A 534 21.26 -14.60 -1.71
C LYS A 534 19.89 -15.21 -1.40
N ILE A 535 19.20 -15.74 -2.41
CA ILE A 535 17.89 -16.37 -2.21
C ILE A 535 18.05 -17.77 -1.62
N GLU A 536 19.11 -18.48 -1.98
CA GLU A 536 19.46 -19.79 -1.41
C GLU A 536 19.75 -19.69 0.10
N GLU A 537 20.51 -18.67 0.53
CA GLU A 537 20.76 -18.38 1.95
C GLU A 537 19.46 -18.08 2.73
N GLN A 538 18.47 -17.44 2.10
CA GLN A 538 17.19 -17.13 2.75
C GLN A 538 16.27 -18.36 2.86
N LEU A 539 16.21 -19.22 1.85
CA LEU A 539 15.33 -20.40 1.84
C LEU A 539 15.83 -21.54 2.73
N SER A 540 17.15 -21.75 2.81
CA SER A 540 17.77 -22.78 3.66
C SER A 540 17.52 -22.57 5.17
N SER A 541 17.24 -21.34 5.60
CA SER A 541 16.89 -21.03 7.00
C SER A 541 15.49 -21.52 7.43
N ILE A 542 14.61 -21.86 6.48
CA ILE A 542 13.18 -22.15 6.72
C ILE A 542 12.90 -23.66 6.87
N GLU A 543 13.64 -24.54 6.19
CA GLU A 543 13.36 -25.99 6.15
C GLU A 543 13.74 -26.75 7.44
N VAL A 544 14.60 -26.20 8.30
CA VAL A 544 15.14 -26.93 9.47
C VAL A 544 14.14 -27.08 10.64
N LYS A 545 12.98 -26.41 10.61
CA LYS A 545 12.02 -26.40 11.73
C LYS A 545 10.83 -27.38 11.60
N SER A 546 10.63 -28.06 10.47
CA SER A 546 9.40 -28.85 10.21
C SER A 546 9.53 -30.38 10.31
N ILE A 547 10.72 -30.95 10.55
CA ILE A 547 10.96 -32.41 10.44
C ILE A 547 11.37 -33.07 11.77
N LYS A 548 10.86 -32.58 12.90
CA LYS A 548 11.01 -33.29 14.19
C LYS A 548 9.71 -33.25 14.96
N ASN A 549 8.75 -34.11 14.57
CA ASN A 549 7.73 -34.65 15.47
C ASN A 549 6.95 -35.76 14.75
N THR A 550 7.51 -36.97 14.78
CA THR A 550 6.74 -38.21 14.64
C THR A 550 7.21 -39.15 15.74
N ASN A 551 6.74 -38.88 16.96
CA ASN A 551 6.68 -39.92 17.98
C ASN A 551 5.37 -40.67 17.74
N SER A 552 5.49 -41.89 17.25
CA SER A 552 4.42 -42.88 17.20
C SER A 552 3.94 -43.15 18.63
N LEU A 553 2.74 -42.67 18.96
CA LEU A 553 1.98 -43.15 20.11
C LEU A 553 1.36 -44.48 19.71
N ASP A 554 1.72 -45.51 20.46
CA ASP A 554 1.16 -46.85 20.41
C ASP A 554 -0.38 -46.78 20.41
N THR A 555 -0.98 -47.12 19.28
CA THR A 555 -2.39 -47.49 19.24
C THR A 555 -2.53 -48.82 19.96
N GLU A 556 -3.14 -48.79 21.15
CA GLU A 556 -3.70 -49.97 21.80
C GLU A 556 -4.69 -50.64 20.83
N GLU A 557 -4.22 -51.65 20.11
CA GLU A 557 -5.07 -52.60 19.38
C GLU A 557 -5.82 -53.43 20.42
N ASN A 558 -6.99 -52.94 20.84
CA ASN A 558 -7.94 -53.76 21.59
C ASN A 558 -8.38 -54.94 20.69
N PRO A 559 -8.28 -56.20 21.16
CA PRO A 559 -8.55 -57.36 20.35
C PRO A 559 -10.02 -57.41 19.89
N LEU A 560 -10.20 -57.78 18.62
CA LEU A 560 -11.44 -57.75 17.85
C LEU A 560 -12.52 -58.77 18.29
N CYS A 561 -12.28 -59.54 19.34
CA CYS A 561 -13.21 -60.50 19.92
C CYS A 561 -13.10 -60.49 21.45
N SER A 562 -14.20 -60.66 22.18
CA SER A 562 -14.08 -60.96 23.61
C SER A 562 -13.40 -62.32 23.77
N PHE A 563 -12.43 -62.45 24.67
CA PHE A 563 -11.66 -63.67 24.92
C PHE A 563 -12.55 -64.93 25.07
N SER A 564 -13.75 -64.75 25.62
CA SER A 564 -14.78 -65.77 25.79
C SER A 564 -15.44 -66.27 24.50
N GLN A 565 -15.45 -65.48 23.42
CA GLN A 565 -16.03 -65.83 22.13
C GLN A 565 -15.03 -66.57 21.24
N GLU A 566 -13.74 -66.20 21.30
CA GLU A 566 -12.66 -66.93 20.64
C GLU A 566 -12.48 -68.33 21.24
N GLU A 567 -12.52 -68.47 22.56
CA GLU A 567 -12.47 -69.79 23.21
C GLU A 567 -13.67 -70.67 22.82
N GLN A 568 -14.87 -70.11 22.71
CA GLN A 568 -16.04 -70.86 22.27
C GLN A 568 -15.92 -71.30 20.80
N LEU A 569 -15.41 -70.44 19.93
CA LEU A 569 -15.13 -70.76 18.52
C LEU A 569 -14.06 -71.84 18.41
N GLN A 570 -12.97 -71.72 19.16
CA GLN A 570 -11.89 -72.69 19.18
C GLN A 570 -12.38 -74.04 19.73
N MET A 571 -13.14 -74.06 20.82
CA MET A 571 -13.78 -75.27 21.34
C MET A 571 -14.74 -75.93 20.33
N TYR A 572 -15.43 -75.16 19.50
CA TYR A 572 -16.31 -75.70 18.45
C TYR A 572 -15.53 -76.19 17.22
N ILE A 573 -14.44 -75.51 16.85
CA ILE A 573 -13.50 -75.92 15.80
C ILE A 573 -12.82 -77.22 16.22
N ASP A 574 -12.30 -77.29 17.44
CA ASP A 574 -11.66 -78.48 18.01
C ASP A 574 -12.65 -79.66 18.10
N LYS A 575 -13.92 -79.40 18.43
CA LYS A 575 -14.98 -80.42 18.41
C LYS A 575 -15.25 -80.94 17.00
N LEU A 576 -15.23 -80.08 15.99
CA LEU A 576 -15.43 -80.50 14.59
C LEU A 576 -14.21 -81.22 14.03
N GLU A 577 -13.01 -80.77 14.38
CA GLU A 577 -11.74 -81.40 13.99
C GLU A 577 -11.61 -82.80 14.63
N ASN A 578 -12.02 -82.95 15.89
CA ASN A 578 -12.13 -84.26 16.54
C ASN A 578 -13.22 -85.16 15.93
N MET A 579 -14.35 -84.61 15.47
CA MET A 579 -15.38 -85.37 14.75
C MET A 579 -14.95 -85.76 13.33
N PHE A 580 -14.12 -84.94 12.70
CA PHE A 580 -13.51 -85.20 11.39
C PHE A 580 -12.45 -86.30 11.50
N ASN A 581 -11.54 -86.19 12.47
CA ASN A 581 -10.49 -87.16 12.74
C ASN A 581 -11.01 -88.53 13.21
N SER A 582 -12.23 -88.58 13.79
CA SER A 582 -12.91 -89.82 14.18
C SER A 582 -13.80 -90.44 13.10
N ASN A 583 -13.74 -89.96 11.86
CA ASN A 583 -14.49 -90.48 10.69
C ASN A 583 -16.03 -90.54 10.88
N LYS A 584 -16.62 -89.68 11.73
CA LYS A 584 -18.08 -89.55 11.89
C LYS A 584 -18.66 -88.43 11.02
N ILE A 585 -18.28 -88.42 9.74
CA ILE A 585 -18.65 -87.36 8.78
C ILE A 585 -20.17 -87.32 8.53
N HIS A 586 -20.88 -88.44 8.67
CA HIS A 586 -22.35 -88.49 8.58
C HIS A 586 -23.11 -87.78 9.72
N ASN A 587 -22.43 -87.46 10.84
CA ASN A 587 -23.04 -86.73 11.97
C ASN A 587 -22.71 -85.23 11.99
N ILE A 588 -21.97 -84.72 10.99
CA ILE A 588 -21.80 -83.28 10.82
C ILE A 588 -23.11 -82.76 10.21
N ASN A 589 -24.11 -82.53 11.07
CA ASN A 589 -25.34 -81.89 10.63
C ASN A 589 -25.00 -80.54 10.00
N THR A 590 -25.54 -80.26 8.81
CA THR A 590 -25.44 -78.96 8.11
C THR A 590 -25.80 -77.80 9.05
N SER A 591 -26.62 -78.05 10.08
CA SER A 591 -26.93 -77.11 11.17
C SER A 591 -25.73 -76.60 11.95
N ASN A 592 -24.67 -77.40 12.15
CA ASN A 592 -23.50 -77.00 12.93
C ASN A 592 -22.58 -76.09 12.13
N VAL A 593 -22.46 -76.35 10.82
CA VAL A 593 -21.76 -75.47 9.88
C VAL A 593 -22.52 -74.16 9.70
N ILE A 594 -23.86 -74.20 9.60
CA ILE A 594 -24.71 -73.00 9.56
C ILE A 594 -24.56 -72.17 10.84
N LYS A 595 -24.51 -72.81 12.02
CA LYS A 595 -24.27 -72.10 13.29
C LYS A 595 -22.90 -71.41 13.31
N LEU A 596 -21.83 -72.07 12.84
CA LEU A 596 -20.51 -71.43 12.74
C LEU A 596 -20.49 -70.25 11.76
N TYR A 597 -21.13 -70.38 10.60
CA TYR A 597 -21.29 -69.25 9.69
C TYR A 597 -22.12 -68.12 10.32
N GLN A 598 -23.18 -68.44 11.06
CA GLN A 598 -23.96 -67.43 11.80
C GLN A 598 -23.13 -66.74 12.88
N TYR A 599 -22.30 -67.48 13.63
CA TYR A 599 -21.36 -66.91 14.60
C TYR A 599 -20.34 -66.01 13.92
N LYS A 600 -19.73 -66.44 12.81
CA LYS A 600 -18.80 -65.62 12.03
C LYS A 600 -19.47 -64.37 11.47
N ILE A 601 -20.71 -64.48 10.98
CA ILE A 601 -21.49 -63.33 10.50
C ILE A 601 -21.80 -62.38 11.65
N ASN A 602 -22.18 -62.89 12.82
CA ASN A 602 -22.51 -62.05 13.97
C ASN A 602 -21.26 -61.36 14.56
N ALA A 603 -20.12 -62.07 14.64
CA ALA A 603 -18.83 -61.49 15.01
C ALA A 603 -18.41 -60.41 14.00
N SER A 604 -18.54 -60.68 12.70
CA SER A 604 -18.26 -59.69 11.65
C SER A 604 -19.20 -58.49 11.69
N LYS A 605 -20.47 -58.66 12.09
CA LYS A 605 -21.41 -57.54 12.29
C LYS A 605 -21.06 -56.72 13.53
N GLN A 606 -20.65 -57.38 14.61
CA GLN A 606 -20.22 -56.70 15.83
C GLN A 606 -18.92 -55.91 15.59
N SER A 607 -17.96 -56.49 14.85
CA SER A 607 -16.75 -55.78 14.46
C SER A 607 -17.06 -54.62 13.51
N GLU A 608 -18.00 -54.77 12.57
CA GLU A 608 -18.46 -53.68 11.72
C GLU A 608 -19.09 -52.54 12.53
N VAL A 609 -19.94 -52.84 13.51
CA VAL A 609 -20.54 -51.83 14.40
C VAL A 609 -19.48 -51.13 15.24
N TRP A 610 -18.51 -51.87 15.76
CA TRP A 610 -17.40 -51.29 16.53
C TRP A 610 -16.51 -50.40 15.65
N LEU A 611 -16.13 -50.86 14.46
CA LEU A 611 -15.35 -50.08 13.51
C LEU A 611 -16.10 -48.82 13.08
N LYS A 612 -17.43 -48.90 12.86
CA LYS A 612 -18.26 -47.73 12.58
C LYS A 612 -18.20 -46.72 13.73
N LYS A 613 -18.40 -47.19 14.96
CA LYS A 613 -18.29 -46.33 16.16
C LYS A 613 -16.89 -45.74 16.33
N SER A 614 -15.85 -46.51 16.01
CA SER A 614 -14.46 -46.04 16.02
C SER A 614 -14.22 -44.95 14.97
N ILE A 615 -14.73 -45.13 13.75
CA ILE A 615 -14.71 -44.11 12.69
C ILE A 615 -15.49 -42.87 13.10
N ASP A 616 -16.64 -43.02 13.75
CA ASP A 616 -17.45 -41.90 14.24
C ASP A 616 -16.67 -41.10 15.31
N ASN A 617 -16.07 -41.78 16.27
CA ASN A 617 -15.22 -41.18 17.30
C ASN A 617 -13.99 -40.50 16.70
N ALA A 618 -13.28 -41.17 15.78
CA ALA A 618 -12.12 -40.60 15.09
C ALA A 618 -12.52 -39.38 14.24
N SER A 619 -13.66 -39.44 13.57
CA SER A 619 -14.20 -38.30 12.82
C SER A 619 -14.48 -37.11 13.73
N GLU A 620 -15.08 -37.36 14.91
CA GLU A 620 -15.31 -36.34 15.92
C GLU A 620 -13.99 -35.79 16.48
N GLU A 621 -13.00 -36.62 16.78
CA GLU A 621 -11.68 -36.17 17.21
C GLU A 621 -10.98 -35.33 16.15
N ILE A 622 -11.05 -35.72 14.88
CA ILE A 622 -10.50 -34.93 13.77
C ILE A 622 -11.28 -33.62 13.62
N THR A 623 -12.61 -33.60 13.81
CA THR A 623 -13.38 -32.34 13.83
C THR A 623 -12.88 -31.43 14.95
N ARG A 624 -12.64 -31.97 16.15
CA ARG A 624 -12.14 -31.24 17.31
C ARG A 624 -10.71 -30.75 17.10
N LEU A 625 -9.84 -31.56 16.52
CA LEU A 625 -8.45 -31.19 16.22
C LEU A 625 -8.38 -30.13 15.11
N ASN A 626 -9.15 -30.28 14.03
CA ASN A 626 -9.24 -29.25 12.99
C ASN A 626 -9.76 -27.94 13.56
N TYR A 627 -10.81 -28.00 14.39
CA TYR A 627 -11.31 -26.84 15.10
C TYR A 627 -10.21 -26.18 15.95
N LYS A 628 -9.47 -26.96 16.75
CA LYS A 628 -8.34 -26.47 17.55
C LYS A 628 -7.23 -25.85 16.70
N ILE A 629 -6.90 -26.45 15.56
CA ILE A 629 -5.93 -25.89 14.60
C ILE A 629 -6.42 -24.54 14.07
N HIS A 630 -7.70 -24.41 13.73
CA HIS A 630 -8.27 -23.14 13.30
C HIS A 630 -8.23 -22.07 14.40
N CYS A 631 -8.52 -22.43 15.66
CA CYS A 631 -8.37 -21.51 16.78
C CYS A 631 -6.92 -21.08 16.99
N LEU A 632 -5.98 -22.03 16.99
CA LEU A 632 -4.54 -21.74 17.14
C LEU A 632 -4.00 -20.89 15.99
N ASN A 633 -4.45 -21.14 14.75
CA ASN A 633 -4.09 -20.30 13.61
C ASN A 633 -4.66 -18.89 13.76
N SER A 634 -5.91 -18.74 14.20
CA SER A 634 -6.51 -17.44 14.49
C SER A 634 -5.73 -16.70 15.58
N GLU A 635 -5.40 -17.37 16.70
CA GLU A 635 -4.55 -16.81 17.76
C GLU A 635 -3.17 -16.42 17.24
N SER A 636 -2.54 -17.27 16.43
CA SER A 636 -1.25 -16.97 15.80
C SER A 636 -1.33 -15.73 14.90
N THR A 637 -2.39 -15.59 14.10
CA THR A 637 -2.59 -14.39 13.27
C THR A 637 -2.82 -13.13 14.12
N GLN A 638 -3.57 -13.24 15.23
CA GLN A 638 -3.77 -12.13 16.17
C GLN A 638 -2.44 -11.71 16.82
N ILE A 639 -1.62 -12.67 17.26
CA ILE A 639 -0.29 -12.40 17.83
C ILE A 639 0.62 -11.75 16.79
N ASN A 640 0.64 -12.26 15.55
CA ASN A 640 1.43 -11.66 14.47
C ASN A 640 0.99 -10.22 14.16
N GLN A 641 -0.31 -9.94 14.22
CA GLN A 641 -0.83 -8.59 14.04
C GLN A 641 -0.41 -7.65 15.18
N MET A 642 -0.53 -8.10 16.44
CA MET A 642 -0.03 -7.32 17.59
C MET A 642 1.49 -7.09 17.51
N LEU A 643 2.23 -8.08 17.01
CA LEU A 643 3.67 -7.99 16.80
C LEU A 643 4.00 -6.97 15.70
N LEU A 644 3.22 -6.91 14.61
CA LEU A 644 3.34 -5.90 13.57
C LEU A 644 3.04 -4.49 14.10
N GLU A 645 1.96 -4.32 14.87
CA GLU A 645 1.61 -3.05 15.51
C GLU A 645 2.71 -2.58 16.47
N ASN A 646 3.28 -3.50 17.25
CA ASN A 646 4.43 -3.21 18.11
C ASN A 646 5.67 -2.80 17.30
N HIS A 647 5.94 -3.46 16.16
CA HIS A 647 7.04 -3.08 15.28
C HIS A 647 6.84 -1.67 14.71
N GLN A 648 5.64 -1.33 14.25
CA GLN A 648 5.33 0.02 13.77
C GLN A 648 5.49 1.08 14.86
N ALA A 649 5.09 0.77 16.10
CA ALA A 649 5.29 1.66 17.24
C ALA A 649 6.79 1.85 17.56
N ILE A 650 7.58 0.77 17.50
CA ILE A 650 9.04 0.84 17.65
C ILE A 650 9.66 1.68 16.54
N ASP A 651 9.28 1.46 15.29
CA ASP A 651 9.78 2.24 14.16
C ASP A 651 9.46 3.74 14.32
N GLY A 652 8.23 4.08 14.74
CA GLY A 652 7.85 5.44 15.10
C GLY A 652 8.74 6.04 16.19
N LEU A 653 8.96 5.32 17.29
CA LEU A 653 9.85 5.75 18.38
C LEU A 653 11.32 5.86 17.95
N THR A 654 11.79 5.02 17.02
CA THR A 654 13.16 5.14 16.48
C THR A 654 13.30 6.38 15.62
N MET A 655 12.28 6.72 14.84
CA MET A 655 12.26 7.94 14.02
C MET A 655 12.22 9.20 14.89
N GLU A 656 11.41 9.21 15.96
CA GLU A 656 11.42 10.27 16.96
C GLU A 656 12.79 10.40 17.65
N ASN A 657 13.43 9.27 18.01
CA ASN A 657 14.78 9.29 18.57
C ASN A 657 15.83 9.85 17.61
N CYS A 658 15.75 9.52 16.32
CA CYS A 658 16.60 10.12 15.29
C CYS A 658 16.41 11.65 15.22
N GLN A 659 15.16 12.12 15.19
CA GLN A 659 14.86 13.55 15.18
C GLN A 659 15.38 14.27 16.44
N LEU A 660 15.24 13.65 17.61
CA LEU A 660 15.79 14.18 18.87
C LEU A 660 17.32 14.22 18.84
N LYS A 661 17.95 13.19 18.29
CA LYS A 661 19.41 13.11 18.13
C LYS A 661 19.93 14.19 17.17
N ASP A 662 19.21 14.46 16.08
CA ASP A 662 19.56 15.53 15.14
C ASP A 662 19.40 16.91 15.79
N LYS A 663 18.30 17.16 16.53
CA LYS A 663 18.13 18.38 17.34
C LYS A 663 19.25 18.55 18.37
N LEU A 664 19.68 17.47 19.00
CA LEU A 664 20.77 17.50 19.98
C LEU A 664 22.11 17.81 19.31
N ASN A 665 22.36 17.26 18.12
CA ASN A 665 23.54 17.61 17.31
C ASN A 665 23.51 19.07 16.87
N ASP A 666 22.36 19.60 16.46
CA ASP A 666 22.21 21.01 16.10
C ASP A 666 22.46 21.94 17.27
N ILE A 667 21.90 21.64 18.45
CA ILE A 667 22.18 22.38 19.69
C ILE A 667 23.66 22.31 20.03
N THR A 668 24.28 21.14 19.88
CA THR A 668 25.72 20.95 20.14
C THR A 668 26.57 21.79 19.18
N ASN A 669 26.22 21.82 17.89
CA ASN A 669 26.89 22.63 16.87
C ASN A 669 26.71 24.13 17.14
N GLN A 670 25.51 24.56 17.53
CA GLN A 670 25.26 25.94 17.95
C GLN A 670 26.08 26.32 19.19
N PHE A 671 26.18 25.41 20.16
CA PHE A 671 27.01 25.62 21.34
C PHE A 671 28.50 25.72 21.00
N LEU A 672 29.02 24.87 20.11
CA LEU A 672 30.39 24.96 19.61
C LEU A 672 30.65 26.28 18.85
N ALA A 673 29.72 26.72 18.02
CA ALA A 673 29.80 28.00 17.32
C ALA A 673 29.79 29.18 18.30
N MET A 674 28.92 29.14 19.32
CA MET A 674 28.86 30.16 20.37
C MET A 674 30.13 30.17 21.21
N SER A 675 30.66 29.00 21.58
CA SER A 675 31.93 28.84 22.30
C SER A 675 33.10 29.43 21.50
N ASN A 676 33.16 29.18 20.19
CA ASN A 676 34.17 29.77 19.32
C ASN A 676 34.01 31.29 19.18
N ASN A 677 32.78 31.80 19.11
CA ASN A 677 32.52 33.24 19.12
C ASN A 677 32.93 33.87 20.46
N PHE A 678 32.65 33.22 21.59
CA PHE A 678 33.13 33.65 22.91
C PHE A 678 34.66 33.70 22.94
N LYS A 679 35.36 32.66 22.45
CA LYS A 679 36.84 32.68 22.38
C LYS A 679 37.36 33.86 21.55
N LYS A 680 36.75 34.16 20.40
CA LYS A 680 37.11 35.34 19.58
C LYS A 680 36.86 36.65 20.34
N LEU A 681 35.74 36.74 21.07
CA LEU A 681 35.42 37.91 21.89
C LEU A 681 36.41 38.10 23.04
N THR A 682 36.80 37.00 23.71
CA THR A 682 37.83 37.01 24.76
C THR A 682 39.17 37.47 24.21
N GLN A 683 39.61 36.95 23.06
CA GLN A 683 40.86 37.40 22.41
C GLN A 683 40.79 38.89 22.02
N ASN A 684 39.65 39.35 21.50
CA ASN A 684 39.47 40.77 21.17
C ASN A 684 39.51 41.65 22.43
N TYR A 685 38.86 41.22 23.52
CA TYR A 685 38.91 41.90 24.81
C TYR A 685 40.34 41.97 25.36
N GLU A 686 41.09 40.87 25.31
CA GLU A 686 42.50 40.85 25.70
C GLU A 686 43.37 41.80 24.85
N SER A 687 43.17 41.81 23.54
CA SER A 687 43.88 42.75 22.65
C SER A 687 43.55 44.21 22.95
N LYS A 688 42.28 44.53 23.22
CA LYS A 688 41.85 45.88 23.62
C LYS A 688 42.41 46.24 24.99
N SER A 689 42.44 45.31 25.93
CA SER A 689 43.05 45.50 27.25
C SER A 689 44.55 45.79 27.14
N GLN A 690 45.27 45.12 26.24
CA GLN A 690 46.69 45.40 25.97
C GLN A 690 46.87 46.80 25.36
N ILE A 691 46.03 47.19 24.40
CA ILE A 691 46.05 48.55 23.83
C ILE A 691 45.78 49.60 24.92
N VAL A 692 44.81 49.37 25.80
CA VAL A 692 44.52 50.27 26.93
C VAL A 692 45.71 50.36 27.89
N GLN A 693 46.39 49.25 28.18
CA GLN A 693 47.61 49.26 28.99
C GLN A 693 48.74 50.06 28.33
N GLN A 694 48.91 49.93 27.01
CA GLN A 694 49.88 50.73 26.24
C GLN A 694 49.51 52.21 26.21
N GLN A 695 48.24 52.55 26.04
CA GLN A 695 47.78 53.94 26.10
C GLN A 695 48.03 54.52 27.50
N ASN A 696 47.73 53.77 28.57
CA ASN A 696 48.03 54.19 29.94
C ASN A 696 49.53 54.40 30.20
N SER A 697 50.41 53.58 29.60
CA SER A 697 51.86 53.80 29.73
C SER A 697 52.33 55.03 28.94
N THR A 698 51.76 55.30 27.76
CA THR A 698 52.04 56.54 27.02
C THR A 698 51.53 57.78 27.75
N ILE A 699 50.35 57.73 28.36
CA ILE A 699 49.81 58.82 29.19
C ILE A 699 50.74 59.10 30.36
N LYS A 700 51.18 58.06 31.11
CA LYS A 700 52.15 58.23 32.19
C LYS A 700 53.47 58.85 31.72
N ASN A 701 53.93 58.51 30.52
CA ASN A 701 55.17 59.07 29.98
C ASN A 701 55.00 60.55 29.58
N LEU A 702 53.85 60.91 28.98
CA LEU A 702 53.48 62.29 28.67
C LEU A 702 53.29 63.13 29.94
N GLU A 703 52.68 62.58 30.98
CA GLU A 703 52.59 63.22 32.31
C GLU A 703 53.98 63.47 32.91
N GLY A 704 54.91 62.51 32.75
CA GLY A 704 56.31 62.67 33.15
C GLY A 704 57.03 63.77 32.37
N GLN A 705 56.77 63.90 31.07
CA GLN A 705 57.30 64.99 30.25
C GLN A 705 56.71 66.35 30.63
N LEU A 706 55.40 66.42 30.92
CA LEU A 706 54.75 67.64 31.41
C LEU A 706 55.33 68.11 32.74
N LYS A 707 55.59 67.20 33.68
CA LYS A 707 56.28 67.54 34.94
C LYS A 707 57.67 68.13 34.70
N LYS A 708 58.46 67.53 33.80
CA LYS A 708 59.79 68.05 33.43
C LYS A 708 59.71 69.45 32.77
N LEU A 709 58.73 69.69 31.91
CA LEU A 709 58.51 71.01 31.31
C LEU A 709 58.06 72.05 32.34
N GLN A 710 57.20 71.67 33.29
CA GLN A 710 56.83 72.54 34.42
C GLN A 710 58.04 72.88 35.30
N GLU A 711 58.90 71.92 35.61
CA GLU A 711 60.14 72.18 36.37
C GLU A 711 61.10 73.11 35.62
N ASN A 712 61.24 72.95 34.30
CA ASN A 712 62.07 73.84 33.49
C ASN A 712 61.49 75.26 33.39
N SER A 713 60.18 75.40 33.17
CA SER A 713 59.51 76.69 33.16
C SER A 713 59.62 77.41 34.51
N ASN A 714 59.52 76.68 35.63
CA ASN A 714 59.71 77.25 36.96
C ASN A 714 61.16 77.72 37.17
N LYS A 715 62.17 77.00 36.67
CA LYS A 715 63.58 77.42 36.72
C LYS A 715 63.86 78.68 35.90
N GLU A 716 63.26 78.80 34.71
CA GLU A 716 63.36 80.04 33.92
C GLU A 716 62.72 81.23 34.64
N LYS A 717 61.57 81.01 35.29
CA LYS A 717 60.86 82.03 36.06
C LYS A 717 61.66 82.53 37.26
N THR A 718 62.39 81.63 37.96
CA THR A 718 63.29 82.02 39.06
C THR A 718 64.50 82.82 38.58
N ASN A 719 65.08 82.45 37.43
CA ASN A 719 66.22 83.19 36.86
C ASN A 719 65.83 84.60 36.42
N LEU A 720 64.63 84.78 35.86
CA LEU A 720 64.13 86.11 35.46
C LEU A 720 63.87 87.02 36.69
N LEU A 721 63.40 86.43 37.79
CA LEU A 721 63.19 87.12 39.07
C LEU A 721 64.51 87.62 39.68
N GLU A 722 65.57 86.83 39.56
CA GLU A 722 66.91 87.19 40.05
C GLU A 722 67.55 88.32 39.23
N GLN A 723 67.32 88.37 37.91
CA GLN A 723 67.74 89.48 37.05
C GLN A 723 67.02 90.79 37.40
N LEU A 724 65.71 90.77 37.59
CA LEU A 724 64.94 91.97 37.96
C LEU A 724 65.31 92.52 39.34
N GLN A 725 65.68 91.66 40.29
CA GLN A 725 66.15 92.08 41.62
C GLN A 725 67.49 92.82 41.55
N ASN A 726 68.39 92.39 40.65
CA ASN A 726 69.69 93.02 40.45
C ASN A 726 69.57 94.41 39.77
N GLU A 727 68.66 94.57 38.80
CA GLU A 727 68.37 95.88 38.19
C GLU A 727 67.75 96.86 39.19
N LYS A 728 66.86 96.39 40.07
CA LYS A 728 66.26 97.20 41.15
C LYS A 728 67.32 97.75 42.11
N ASN A 729 68.34 96.96 42.43
CA ASN A 729 69.42 97.39 43.32
C ASN A 729 70.36 98.40 42.66
N ALA A 730 70.62 98.28 41.35
CA ALA A 730 71.43 99.25 40.59
C ALA A 730 70.76 100.63 40.50
N ASN A 731 69.45 100.67 40.22
CA ASN A 731 68.70 101.93 40.16
C ASN A 731 68.66 102.67 41.51
N LYS A 732 68.67 101.94 42.63
CA LYS A 732 68.67 102.53 43.98
C LYS A 732 69.98 103.27 44.30
N MET A 733 71.13 102.86 43.75
CA MET A 733 72.41 103.58 43.90
C MET A 733 72.52 104.82 42.99
N GLN A 734 71.75 104.89 41.92
CA GLN A 734 71.80 106.02 40.98
C GLN A 734 70.96 107.20 41.49
N VAL A 735 69.85 106.91 42.19
CA VAL A 735 69.00 107.93 42.83
C VAL A 735 69.73 108.68 43.95
N SER A 736 70.52 107.99 44.79
CA SER A 736 71.26 108.64 45.88
C SER A 736 72.39 109.58 45.41
N LYS A 737 72.93 109.37 44.20
CA LYS A 737 73.94 110.29 43.60
C LYS A 737 73.32 111.57 43.03
N LEU A 738 72.10 111.50 42.52
CA LEU A 738 71.39 112.66 41.96
C LEU A 738 70.84 113.59 43.06
N GLU A 739 70.44 113.03 44.22
CA GLU A 739 70.00 113.82 45.38
C GLU A 739 71.13 114.71 45.95
N GLN A 740 72.38 114.24 45.91
CA GLN A 740 73.54 115.02 46.39
C GLN A 740 73.86 116.23 45.46
N GLN A 741 73.68 116.09 44.14
CA GLN A 741 73.95 117.15 43.16
C GLN A 741 72.90 118.28 43.15
N LEU A 742 71.70 117.98 43.65
CA LEU A 742 70.59 118.94 43.70
C LEU A 742 70.76 119.95 44.86
N ILE A 743 71.39 119.52 45.96
CA ILE A 743 71.68 120.37 47.13
C ILE A 743 72.74 121.44 46.79
N ASP A 744 73.80 121.08 46.05
CA ASP A 744 74.87 122.01 45.69
C ASP A 744 74.41 123.07 44.67
N SER A 745 73.48 122.73 43.79
CA SER A 745 72.92 123.67 42.81
C SER A 745 71.99 124.72 43.45
N GLN A 746 71.35 124.40 44.57
CA GLN A 746 70.43 125.29 45.27
C GLN A 746 71.16 126.46 45.99
N ILE A 747 72.40 126.24 46.43
CA ILE A 747 73.22 127.28 47.10
C ILE A 747 73.67 128.36 46.10
N ILE A 748 74.01 127.95 44.87
CA ILE A 748 74.47 128.86 43.80
C ILE A 748 73.34 129.76 43.27
N ILE A 749 72.08 129.28 43.30
CA ILE A 749 70.92 130.08 42.87
C ILE A 749 70.67 131.25 43.81
N ASN A 750 70.80 131.06 45.12
CA ASN A 750 70.55 132.12 46.11
C ASN A 750 71.53 133.29 45.98
N GLU A 751 72.82 133.03 45.73
CA GLU A 751 73.84 134.08 45.53
C GLU A 751 73.59 134.92 44.27
N LYS A 752 73.01 134.32 43.22
CA LYS A 752 72.71 135.03 41.96
C LYS A 752 71.45 135.89 42.02
N THR A 753 70.50 135.57 42.91
CA THR A 753 69.30 136.40 43.16
C THR A 753 69.63 137.74 43.83
N GLU A 754 70.57 137.77 44.79
CA GLU A 754 70.96 139.03 45.46
C GLU A 754 71.71 139.99 44.52
N GLU A 755 72.45 139.47 43.54
CA GLU A 755 73.17 140.27 42.55
C GLU A 755 72.21 140.97 41.55
N ILE A 756 71.03 140.38 41.28
CA ILE A 756 70.02 140.91 40.36
C ILE A 756 69.26 142.10 40.97
N ASP A 757 68.93 142.03 42.26
CA ASP A 757 68.19 143.11 42.95
C ASP A 757 68.99 144.42 43.02
N SER A 758 70.32 144.33 43.11
CA SER A 758 71.20 145.49 43.08
C SER A 758 71.16 146.25 41.74
N LYS A 759 71.04 145.54 40.61
CA LYS A 759 71.04 146.15 39.26
C LYS A 759 69.69 146.75 38.86
N ILE A 760 68.58 146.27 39.42
CA ILE A 760 67.23 146.83 39.19
C ILE A 760 67.09 148.23 39.80
N SER A 761 67.73 148.49 40.94
CA SER A 761 67.70 149.81 41.60
C SER A 761 68.42 150.90 40.79
N PHE A 762 69.47 150.53 40.03
CA PHE A 762 70.29 151.45 39.26
C PHE A 762 69.60 151.91 37.95
N ILE A 763 68.76 151.06 37.36
CA ILE A 763 68.03 151.36 36.11
C ILE A 763 66.90 152.38 36.35
N LYS A 764 66.21 152.33 37.50
CA LYS A 764 65.13 153.27 37.86
C LYS A 764 65.58 154.74 37.98
N ASN A 765 66.84 155.00 38.33
CA ASN A 765 67.33 156.37 38.48
C ASN A 765 67.71 157.02 37.14
N LEU A 766 68.12 156.23 36.15
CA LEU A 766 68.45 156.73 34.81
C LEU A 766 67.19 157.12 34.01
N GLU A 767 66.05 156.47 34.25
CA GLU A 767 64.77 156.81 33.61
C GLU A 767 64.20 158.17 34.05
N ASN A 768 64.39 158.57 35.31
CA ASN A 768 63.92 159.88 35.80
C ASN A 768 64.70 161.06 35.21
N CYS A 769 65.97 160.86 34.84
CA CYS A 769 66.83 161.91 34.28
C CYS A 769 66.47 162.24 32.80
N ILE A 770 65.79 161.33 32.11
CA ILE A 770 65.32 161.51 30.72
C ILE A 770 64.05 162.37 30.67
N LEU A 771 63.16 162.24 31.66
CA LEU A 771 61.89 162.98 31.69
C LEU A 771 62.02 164.50 31.91
N GLU A 772 63.05 164.96 32.62
CA GLU A 772 63.25 166.41 32.81
C GLU A 772 63.79 167.10 31.54
N LYS A 773 64.64 166.42 30.78
CA LYS A 773 65.22 166.94 29.52
C LYS A 773 64.16 167.18 28.43
N ASP A 774 63.08 166.41 28.44
CA ASP A 774 61.96 166.59 27.51
C ASP A 774 61.11 167.83 27.82
N LYS A 775 61.18 168.35 29.06
CA LYS A 775 60.45 169.56 29.47
C LYS A 775 61.12 170.83 28.92
N ASP A 776 62.46 170.83 28.83
CA ASP A 776 63.25 171.93 28.27
C ASP A 776 63.02 172.15 26.76
N VAL A 777 62.56 171.12 26.03
CA VAL A 777 62.33 171.20 24.58
C VAL A 777 60.98 171.85 24.24
N LEU A 778 60.01 171.80 25.16
CA LEU A 778 58.66 172.33 24.93
C LEU A 778 58.59 173.86 25.09
N ASP A 779 59.34 174.43 26.04
CA ASP A 779 59.28 175.87 26.32
C ASP A 779 60.05 176.71 25.28
N LEU A 780 61.14 176.18 24.70
CA LEU A 780 61.88 176.81 23.59
C LEU A 780 61.03 176.96 22.31
N ARG A 781 59.99 176.14 22.13
CA ARG A 781 59.06 176.25 20.99
C ARG A 781 58.08 177.41 21.11
N LYS A 782 57.75 177.88 22.32
CA LYS A 782 56.76 178.96 22.51
C LYS A 782 57.32 180.35 22.21
N GLN A 783 58.56 180.65 22.59
CA GLN A 783 59.10 182.00 22.37
C GLN A 783 59.49 182.29 20.91
N LEU A 784 59.78 181.24 20.13
CA LEU A 784 60.01 181.37 18.68
C LEU A 784 58.75 181.87 17.93
N GLN A 785 57.57 181.69 18.53
CA GLN A 785 56.29 182.13 17.96
C GLN A 785 56.03 183.64 18.16
N GLU A 786 56.61 184.26 19.19
CA GLU A 786 56.44 185.71 19.45
C GLU A 786 57.28 186.57 18.49
N GLN A 787 58.43 186.07 18.04
CA GLN A 787 59.24 186.72 16.99
C GLN A 787 58.54 186.78 15.63
N HIS A 788 57.55 185.92 15.37
CA HIS A 788 56.76 185.98 14.15
C HIS A 788 55.88 187.24 14.07
N ARG A 789 55.61 187.93 15.19
CA ARG A 789 54.86 189.19 15.25
C ARG A 789 55.69 190.44 14.91
N VAL A 790 57.02 190.34 14.82
CA VAL A 790 57.87 191.41 14.24
C VAL A 790 57.42 191.76 12.81
N ARG A 791 56.84 190.83 12.07
CA ARG A 791 56.77 190.96 10.60
C ARG A 791 55.58 191.73 10.04
N GLU A 792 54.52 191.98 10.81
CA GLU A 792 53.33 192.64 10.25
C GLU A 792 53.37 194.18 10.34
N MET A 793 53.90 194.80 11.40
CA MET A 793 53.77 196.27 11.54
C MET A 793 54.85 197.09 10.83
N ILE A 794 56.00 196.48 10.47
CA ILE A 794 56.99 197.10 9.57
C ILE A 794 56.44 197.22 8.13
N SER A 795 55.39 196.48 7.77
CA SER A 795 54.85 196.40 6.39
C SER A 795 53.69 197.34 6.08
N GLN A 796 53.37 198.31 6.96
CA GLN A 796 52.63 199.52 6.57
C GLN A 796 53.52 200.75 6.81
N MET A 797 54.56 200.92 6.00
CA MET A 797 54.43 201.66 4.74
C MET A 797 53.98 203.10 4.96
N LEU A 798 54.89 204.04 4.76
CA LEU A 798 55.13 204.58 3.41
C LEU A 798 53.94 205.40 2.85
N ALA A 799 53.20 206.13 3.69
CA ALA A 799 52.28 207.14 3.19
C ALA A 799 52.30 208.44 4.03
N ALA A 800 53.08 209.40 3.52
CA ALA A 800 52.69 210.79 3.34
C ALA A 800 52.81 211.82 4.51
N THR A 801 53.78 212.74 4.30
CA THR A 801 53.60 214.21 4.23
C THR A 801 53.37 215.07 5.48
N SER A 802 54.26 216.06 5.60
CA SER A 802 54.00 217.50 5.80
C SER A 802 53.38 218.05 7.10
N SER A 803 54.14 218.99 7.66
CA SER A 803 53.75 220.33 8.13
C SER A 803 52.88 220.52 9.38
N LYS A 804 53.59 221.00 10.44
CA LYS A 804 53.32 222.13 11.38
C LYS A 804 52.00 222.17 12.20
N PRO A 805 51.96 222.88 13.35
CA PRO A 805 53.04 223.60 14.06
C PRO A 805 53.70 222.79 15.17
#